data_AF-A0A7X8HZB2-F1
#
_entry.id   AF-A0A7X8HZB2-F1
#
_cell.length_a   1.000
_cell.length_b   1.000
_cell.length_c   1.000
_cell.angle_alpha   90.00
_cell.angle_beta   90.00
_cell.angle_gamma   90.00
#
_symmetry.space_group_name_H-M   'P 1'
#
loop_
_entity.id
_entity.type
_entity.pdbx_description
1 polymer ?
#
loop_
_entity_poly.entity_id
_entity_poly.type
_entity_poly.pdbx_seq_one_letter_code
_entity_poly.pdbx_strand_id
1 'polypeptide(L)'
;MSHYDSNPEHVRQPIIELGQKITDRVGVKVGPQDPEYYGLAAMITDEMAEIALTMDLRSPYTIDEMMEKTEYKYEKEELEQILFEMGYAGVLEFWYTKDEKKDRLYVLPVFVMGSAEFSNMRMKDLEEKPQMAAFFERMTFLPLEKITPMVPPGGAGIGMHVVPVEKAIPSNARSESIEHISHWLDKYDGRYAASPCSCRYGRKILGEGCADDPEDWCIAMGDMADYIVETDRGRYASREEVLEILERAEENGFVHQITNMDGEDKIIAICNCNVDICNALRTSQLFNTPNMSRSAYVAKVQREECVACGKCVEVCPAGAVKLGQKLCTSQGEVKYPIHILPDNNKWGPEMWDPDYRDNNQINCYDTGTAPCKSACPAHIAVQGYLKLAAQGKYTEALALIKQDNPLPAICGHICNRPCEDVCTRSNVDQAVAIDAVKKFIAEQDLNAETRYVPKKIIPSNRGGFKQKIAIIGAGPAGLSCAYYLALRGYSPTIFEKNEKPGGMLVYGIPSYKLQDEVIQAEIEIIEELGVEIKCGVEVGKDISLDELRAEGYQGFYLAIGCQGGRLPNIPGENAENAHTAVDFLRENNAGNGEPIEGKVVVIGGGNVAIDSACVSAKLGADSVNMYCLECAEEMPASSEEILEARAMNVTINHEYGPKEILQEAGKVTGIVLKKCTSVFDANGHFNPQYDENDTITVPCEHVIFSIGQSIEYGDLLADTKVEFGRGNSPIADAITFQTAEPDIFVGGDLYTGPRFAIDAIAQGREGAESLHRFVHENASLTIGRNRREFIELDTDDVVLEGYDESSRQIEGFDSSIDLKSFTDRHLTLTEEQVKIETARCLDCGTAVVDYNKCIGCGLCTTKCNFDAIHLHRELPEMSNMVISENKMKHILPYALKRAVKTMFKKMPTSKVKYDDA
;
A
#
# COMPACT_ATOMS: atom_id res chain seq x y z
N MET A 1 8.47 26.10 -7.23
CA MET A 1 8.12 27.27 -6.40
C MET A 1 9.30 28.21 -6.33
N SER A 2 9.39 29.18 -7.24
CA SER A 2 10.22 30.38 -7.11
C SER A 2 9.30 31.58 -7.19
N HIS A 3 9.69 32.69 -6.56
CA HIS A 3 8.93 33.92 -6.31
C HIS A 3 8.32 34.00 -4.90
N TYR A 4 9.21 33.92 -3.90
CA TYR A 4 8.99 34.73 -2.70
C TYR A 4 9.40 36.16 -3.07
N ASP A 5 8.41 37.06 -3.01
CA ASP A 5 8.53 38.47 -3.36
C ASP A 5 9.37 39.18 -2.30
N SER A 6 10.68 38.96 -2.35
CA SER A 6 11.63 39.82 -1.66
C SER A 6 11.72 41.10 -2.47
N ASN A 7 10.84 42.05 -2.15
CA ASN A 7 10.93 43.39 -2.67
C ASN A 7 12.37 43.90 -2.47
N PRO A 8 13.17 44.12 -3.54
CA PRO A 8 14.60 44.39 -3.43
C PRO A 8 14.94 45.66 -2.64
N GLU A 9 13.95 46.52 -2.37
CA GLU A 9 14.12 47.80 -1.70
C GLU A 9 14.26 47.71 -0.16
N HIS A 10 14.00 46.54 0.47
CA HIS A 10 14.07 46.37 1.93
C HIS A 10 14.79 45.08 2.38
N VAL A 11 16.05 44.93 1.97
CA VAL A 11 16.90 43.82 2.45
C VAL A 11 17.34 44.08 3.90
N ARG A 12 17.05 43.13 4.79
CA ARG A 12 17.40 43.17 6.21
C ARG A 12 18.84 42.65 6.42
N GLN A 13 19.80 43.56 6.48
CA GLN A 13 21.23 43.22 6.53
C GLN A 13 21.62 42.31 7.72
N PRO A 14 21.13 42.52 8.96
CA PRO A 14 21.44 41.63 10.09
C PRO A 14 21.01 40.18 9.84
N ILE A 15 19.90 39.97 9.12
CA ILE A 15 19.40 38.63 8.79
C ILE A 15 20.32 37.91 7.80
N ILE A 16 20.83 38.61 6.79
CA ILE A 16 21.82 38.04 5.86
C ILE A 16 23.08 37.62 6.60
N GLU A 17 23.57 38.48 7.49
CA GLU A 17 24.77 38.21 8.27
C GLU A 17 24.59 37.02 9.19
N LEU A 18 23.43 36.93 9.87
CA LEU A 18 23.11 35.77 10.69
C LEU A 18 22.98 34.50 9.85
N GLY A 19 22.28 34.58 8.72
CA GLY A 19 22.16 33.46 7.78
C GLY A 19 23.52 32.98 7.28
N GLN A 20 24.44 33.89 6.99
CA GLN A 20 25.81 33.59 6.61
C GLN A 20 26.62 32.97 7.76
N LYS A 21 26.36 33.36 9.01
CA LYS A 21 27.01 32.82 10.20
C LYS A 21 26.58 31.38 10.46
N ILE A 22 25.29 31.09 10.32
CA ILE A 22 24.67 29.79 10.68
C ILE A 22 24.74 28.77 9.53
N THR A 23 24.96 29.19 8.27
CA THR A 23 24.92 28.28 7.12
C THR A 23 26.04 27.23 7.12
N ASP A 24 25.65 25.97 6.90
CA ASP A 24 26.55 24.84 6.65
C ASP A 24 26.82 24.64 5.14
N ARG A 25 26.30 25.49 4.25
CA ARG A 25 26.57 25.40 2.80
C ARG A 25 27.99 25.85 2.48
N VAL A 26 28.80 24.91 1.99
CA VAL A 26 30.19 25.18 1.63
C VAL A 26 30.31 26.10 0.42
N GLY A 27 31.00 27.23 0.61
CA GLY A 27 31.38 28.16 -0.45
C GLY A 27 30.26 29.07 -0.94
N VAL A 28 29.18 29.22 -0.17
CA VAL A 28 28.04 30.07 -0.51
C VAL A 28 28.15 31.42 0.19
N LYS A 29 27.81 32.48 -0.55
CA LYS A 29 27.55 33.81 0.01
C LYS A 29 26.03 34.01 0.07
N VAL A 30 25.47 34.08 1.26
CA VAL A 30 24.03 34.22 1.49
C VAL A 30 23.53 35.55 0.92
N GLY A 31 22.42 35.51 0.20
CA GLY A 31 21.72 36.67 -0.34
C GLY A 31 20.20 36.64 -0.09
N PRO A 32 19.47 37.67 -0.55
CA PRO A 32 18.03 37.84 -0.26
C PRO A 32 17.11 36.77 -0.86
N GLN A 33 17.59 36.01 -1.84
CA GLN A 33 16.85 34.92 -2.49
C GLN A 33 17.17 33.55 -1.88
N ASP A 34 18.14 33.48 -0.97
CA ASP A 34 18.54 32.22 -0.36
C ASP A 34 17.59 31.82 0.78
N PRO A 35 17.37 30.51 0.99
CA PRO A 35 16.60 29.97 2.12
C PRO A 35 17.02 30.49 3.49
N GLU A 36 18.32 30.68 3.70
CA GLU A 36 18.85 31.24 4.93
C GLU A 36 18.25 32.60 5.25
N TYR A 37 18.04 33.45 4.24
CA TYR A 37 17.47 34.77 4.43
C TYR A 37 15.95 34.70 4.62
N TYR A 38 15.21 34.16 3.64
CA TYR A 38 13.74 34.20 3.71
C TYR A 38 13.20 33.37 4.87
N GLY A 39 13.93 32.33 5.29
CA GLY A 39 13.71 31.55 6.51
C GLY A 39 13.76 32.44 7.75
N LEU A 40 14.96 32.94 8.06
CA LEU A 40 15.19 33.76 9.26
C LEU A 40 14.39 35.06 9.26
N ALA A 41 14.22 35.71 8.11
CA ALA A 41 13.46 36.96 8.00
C ALA A 41 11.99 36.79 8.39
N ALA A 42 11.42 35.60 8.22
CA ALA A 42 10.06 35.32 8.66
C ALA A 42 9.98 34.96 10.15
N MET A 43 11.08 34.50 10.75
CA MET A 43 11.12 34.00 12.13
C MET A 43 11.39 35.10 13.15
N ILE A 44 12.30 36.03 12.84
CA ILE A 44 12.87 36.95 13.85
C ILE A 44 13.02 38.39 13.35
N THR A 45 13.15 39.31 14.30
CA THR A 45 13.42 40.75 14.07
C THR A 45 14.91 41.03 13.82
N ASP A 46 15.24 42.25 13.40
CA ASP A 46 16.64 42.65 13.17
C ASP A 46 17.42 42.69 14.48
N GLU A 47 16.78 43.19 15.55
CA GLU A 47 17.29 43.20 16.91
C GLU A 47 17.64 41.79 17.42
N MET A 48 16.74 40.82 17.25
CA MET A 48 17.01 39.42 17.59
C MET A 48 18.18 38.84 16.78
N ALA A 49 18.29 39.21 15.49
CA ALA A 49 19.39 38.75 14.65
C ALA A 49 20.74 39.33 15.09
N GLU A 50 20.77 40.61 15.47
CA GLU A 50 21.95 41.28 16.02
C GLU A 50 22.38 40.65 17.35
N ILE A 51 21.44 40.32 18.24
CA ILE A 51 21.74 39.59 19.48
C ILE A 51 22.40 38.23 19.15
N ALA A 52 21.80 37.44 18.24
CA ALA A 52 22.34 36.14 17.85
C ALA A 52 23.74 36.26 17.22
N LEU A 53 24.02 37.33 16.47
CA LEU A 53 25.33 37.57 15.87
C LEU A 53 26.46 37.69 16.91
N THR A 54 26.16 38.11 18.15
CA THR A 54 27.14 38.21 19.25
C THR A 54 27.54 36.85 19.86
N MET A 55 26.75 35.80 19.60
CA MET A 55 26.95 34.45 20.14
C MET A 55 27.90 33.64 19.26
N ASP A 56 28.70 32.76 19.86
CA ASP A 56 29.42 31.74 19.10
C ASP A 56 28.50 30.53 18.84
N LEU A 57 28.65 29.91 17.66
CA LEU A 57 27.84 28.75 17.29
C LEU A 57 28.07 27.58 18.25
N ARG A 58 26.97 26.94 18.67
CA ARG A 58 26.96 25.79 19.58
C ARG A 58 27.68 26.03 20.92
N SER A 59 27.88 27.29 21.30
CA SER A 59 28.40 27.66 22.62
C SER A 59 27.25 28.06 23.56
N PRO A 60 27.24 27.56 24.81
CA PRO A 60 26.23 27.93 25.79
C PRO A 60 26.55 29.25 26.48
N TYR A 61 25.52 30.08 26.67
CA TYR A 61 25.60 31.34 27.40
C TYR A 61 24.49 31.45 28.44
N THR A 62 24.85 31.88 29.64
CA THR A 62 23.91 32.34 30.66
C THR A 62 23.32 33.70 30.28
N ILE A 63 22.22 34.08 30.93
CA ILE A 63 21.63 35.42 30.76
C ILE A 63 22.64 36.54 31.10
N ASP A 64 23.46 36.36 32.14
CA ASP A 64 24.44 37.38 32.56
C ASP A 64 25.55 37.55 31.51
N GLU A 65 26.03 36.45 30.90
CA GLU A 65 26.99 36.51 29.79
C GLU A 65 26.36 37.14 28.53
N MET A 66 25.07 36.91 28.29
CA MET A 66 24.36 37.56 27.17
C MET A 66 24.19 39.06 27.39
N MET A 67 23.96 39.52 28.63
CA MET A 67 23.92 40.94 28.97
C MET A 67 25.26 41.64 28.70
N GLU A 68 26.40 40.95 28.87
CA GLU A 68 27.72 41.50 28.56
C GLU A 68 28.02 41.56 27.06
N LYS A 69 27.38 40.70 26.27
CA LYS A 69 27.60 40.57 24.82
C LYS A 69 26.75 41.51 23.98
N THR A 70 25.52 41.79 24.42
CA THR A 70 24.61 42.65 23.67
C THR A 70 24.98 44.13 23.85
N GLU A 71 24.93 44.91 22.75
CA GLU A 71 25.11 46.37 22.82
C GLU A 71 23.84 47.09 23.30
N TYR A 72 22.73 46.37 23.36
CA TYR A 72 21.45 46.86 23.83
C TYR A 72 21.39 46.92 25.36
N LYS A 73 20.84 48.01 25.89
CA LYS A 73 20.69 48.22 27.34
C LYS A 73 19.30 47.75 27.80
N TYR A 74 19.18 46.46 28.04
CA TYR A 74 17.98 45.87 28.62
C TYR A 74 18.11 45.67 30.12
N GLU A 75 16.97 45.65 30.81
CA GLU A 75 16.90 44.97 32.11
C GLU A 75 17.00 43.45 31.91
N LYS A 76 17.44 42.72 32.94
CA LYS A 76 17.72 41.27 32.86
C LYS A 76 16.50 40.49 32.37
N GLU A 77 15.33 40.79 32.91
CA GLU A 77 14.06 40.14 32.56
C GLU A 77 13.62 40.42 31.12
N GLU A 78 13.92 41.62 30.59
CA GLU A 78 13.58 41.99 29.22
C GLU A 78 14.43 41.20 28.21
N LEU A 79 15.75 41.11 28.44
CA LEU A 79 16.62 40.30 27.58
C LEU A 79 16.27 38.81 27.69
N GLU A 80 15.97 38.32 28.88
CA GLU A 80 15.55 36.93 29.08
C GLU A 80 14.27 36.60 28.30
N GLN A 81 13.30 37.52 28.28
CA GLN A 81 12.09 37.39 27.49
C GLN A 81 12.40 37.36 25.97
N ILE A 82 13.28 38.23 25.48
CA ILE A 82 13.69 38.24 24.06
C ILE A 82 14.39 36.92 23.69
N LEU A 83 15.32 36.43 24.53
CA LEU A 83 16.02 35.17 24.29
C LEU A 83 15.05 33.97 24.32
N PHE A 84 14.08 33.99 25.23
CA PHE A 84 13.00 33.00 25.24
C PHE A 84 12.16 33.08 23.97
N GLU A 85 11.79 34.27 23.49
CA GLU A 85 11.06 34.44 22.22
C GLU A 85 11.86 33.95 21.02
N MET A 86 13.19 34.13 21.02
CA MET A 86 14.06 33.55 19.99
C MET A 86 14.08 32.02 20.06
N GLY A 87 14.06 31.42 21.27
CA GLY A 87 13.90 29.98 21.44
C GLY A 87 12.52 29.46 21.07
N TYR A 88 11.48 30.23 21.40
CA TYR A 88 10.12 29.98 20.96
C TYR A 88 10.05 30.02 19.43
N ALA A 89 10.65 31.01 18.76
CA ALA A 89 10.75 31.05 17.30
C ALA A 89 11.57 29.88 16.74
N GLY A 90 12.48 29.30 17.52
CA GLY A 90 13.34 28.17 17.16
C GLY A 90 14.74 28.57 16.71
N VAL A 91 15.09 29.86 16.80
CA VAL A 91 16.44 30.36 16.45
C VAL A 91 17.47 30.00 17.50
N LEU A 92 17.07 29.93 18.77
CA LEU A 92 17.92 29.49 19.87
C LEU A 92 17.42 28.16 20.43
N GLU A 93 18.34 27.36 20.93
CA GLU A 93 18.04 26.26 21.86
C GLU A 93 18.31 26.74 23.28
N PHE A 94 17.63 26.16 24.27
CA PHE A 94 18.00 26.37 25.66
C PHE A 94 17.84 25.13 26.52
N TRP A 95 18.66 25.05 27.56
CA TRP A 95 18.61 24.00 28.58
C TRP A 95 19.08 24.55 29.93
N TYR A 96 19.10 23.70 30.96
CA TYR A 96 19.42 24.09 32.32
C TYR A 96 20.82 23.66 32.75
N THR A 97 21.44 24.45 33.64
CA THR A 97 22.63 24.00 34.36
C THR A 97 22.31 22.78 35.24
N LYS A 98 23.28 21.86 35.36
CA LYS A 98 23.09 20.58 36.08
C LYS A 98 22.77 20.75 37.57
N ASP A 99 23.13 21.89 38.16
CA ASP A 99 22.90 22.21 39.56
C ASP A 99 21.59 23.00 39.71
N GLU A 100 20.53 22.31 40.18
CA GLU A 100 19.27 22.88 40.69
C GLU A 100 18.28 23.56 39.70
N LYS A 101 18.44 23.47 38.37
CA LYS A 101 17.53 24.12 37.38
C LYS A 101 17.35 25.64 37.62
N LYS A 102 18.40 26.36 38.02
CA LYS A 102 18.27 27.81 38.33
C LYS A 102 18.43 28.74 37.13
N ASP A 103 19.34 28.43 36.20
CA ASP A 103 19.67 29.32 35.09
C ASP A 103 19.58 28.62 33.73
N ARG A 104 18.92 29.26 32.76
CA ARG A 104 18.87 28.82 31.35
C ARG A 104 20.18 29.15 30.65
N LEU A 105 20.67 28.19 29.87
CA LEU A 105 21.77 28.32 28.94
C LEU A 105 21.21 28.41 27.54
N TYR A 106 21.48 29.53 26.85
CA TYR A 106 21.02 29.80 25.48
C TYR A 106 22.12 29.48 24.49
N VAL A 107 21.77 28.80 23.41
CA VAL A 107 22.71 28.30 22.40
C VAL A 107 22.20 28.66 21.02
N LEU A 108 23.10 29.14 20.17
CA LEU A 108 22.84 29.36 18.75
C LEU A 108 23.21 28.08 17.96
N PRO A 109 22.23 27.27 17.51
CA PRO A 109 22.49 26.09 16.71
C PRO A 109 22.81 26.46 15.24
N VAL A 110 23.15 25.43 14.45
CA VAL A 110 23.12 25.51 12.98
C VAL A 110 21.67 25.47 12.47
N PHE A 111 21.44 25.43 11.16
CA PHE A 111 20.07 25.33 10.63
C PHE A 111 19.38 24.01 10.94
N VAL A 112 20.12 22.89 10.84
CA VAL A 112 19.60 21.54 11.06
C VAL A 112 20.60 20.69 11.86
N MET A 113 20.25 20.18 13.04
CA MET A 113 19.05 20.54 13.81
C MET A 113 19.17 21.98 14.34
N GLY A 114 18.05 22.67 14.46
CA GLY A 114 18.01 24.08 14.83
C GLY A 114 16.88 24.83 14.14
N SER A 115 17.14 26.08 13.75
CA SER A 115 16.11 27.01 13.29
C SER A 115 15.23 26.52 12.14
N ALA A 116 15.77 25.74 11.21
CA ALA A 116 14.99 25.22 10.10
C ALA A 116 14.03 24.09 10.54
N GLU A 117 14.42 23.27 11.51
CA GLU A 117 13.57 22.21 12.03
C GLU A 117 12.53 22.73 13.03
N PHE A 118 12.97 23.51 14.02
CA PHE A 118 12.12 23.93 15.13
C PHE A 118 11.06 24.95 14.71
N SER A 119 11.27 25.72 13.65
CA SER A 119 10.23 26.55 13.03
C SER A 119 9.11 25.73 12.38
N ASN A 120 9.37 24.44 12.13
CA ASN A 120 8.50 23.53 11.41
C ASN A 120 7.72 22.57 12.31
N MET A 121 7.78 22.76 13.64
CA MET A 121 7.18 21.86 14.65
C MET A 121 5.87 22.38 15.25
N ARG A 122 5.38 23.54 14.80
CA ARG A 122 4.06 24.07 15.17
C ARG A 122 3.26 24.33 13.91
N MET A 123 2.16 23.59 13.75
CA MET A 123 1.32 23.70 12.54
C MET A 123 0.80 25.12 12.32
N LYS A 124 0.38 25.80 13.39
CA LYS A 124 -0.13 27.18 13.31
C LYS A 124 0.90 28.14 12.69
N ASP A 125 2.17 28.03 13.08
CA ASP A 125 3.22 28.89 12.54
C ASP A 125 3.45 28.61 11.05
N LEU A 126 3.30 27.36 10.62
CA LEU A 126 3.44 26.97 9.23
C LEU A 126 2.27 27.41 8.36
N GLU A 127 1.05 27.42 8.91
CA GLU A 127 -0.12 27.97 8.23
C GLU A 127 0.03 29.49 8.03
N GLU A 128 0.56 30.20 9.02
CA GLU A 128 0.84 31.64 8.94
C GLU A 128 2.06 31.97 8.06
N LYS A 129 3.08 31.11 8.05
CA LYS A 129 4.37 31.32 7.38
C LYS A 129 4.80 30.06 6.59
N PRO A 130 4.07 29.69 5.51
CA PRO A 130 4.31 28.44 4.77
C PRO A 130 5.70 28.35 4.13
N GLN A 131 6.38 29.49 3.96
CA GLN A 131 7.77 29.53 3.50
C GLN A 131 8.76 28.83 4.45
N MET A 132 8.40 28.62 5.73
CA MET A 132 9.20 27.83 6.67
C MET A 132 9.30 26.35 6.25
N ALA A 133 8.24 25.79 5.68
CA ALA A 133 8.27 24.42 5.17
C ALA A 133 9.30 24.25 4.05
N ALA A 134 9.34 25.20 3.11
CA ALA A 134 10.33 25.23 2.05
C ALA A 134 11.74 25.50 2.60
N PHE A 135 11.87 26.37 3.59
CA PHE A 135 13.15 26.61 4.27
C PHE A 135 13.71 25.32 4.90
N PHE A 136 12.91 24.58 5.67
CA PHE A 136 13.32 23.31 6.27
C PHE A 136 13.72 22.27 5.22
N GLU A 137 12.90 22.10 4.19
CA GLU A 137 13.15 21.19 3.08
C GLU A 137 14.50 21.49 2.39
N ARG A 138 14.79 22.78 2.16
CA ARG A 138 16.03 23.22 1.50
C ARG A 138 17.24 23.12 2.41
N MET A 139 17.13 23.44 3.69
CA MET A 139 18.24 23.34 4.65
C MET A 139 18.60 21.89 4.99
N THR A 140 17.68 20.95 4.78
CA THR A 140 17.98 19.51 4.84
C THR A 140 18.55 18.95 3.52
N PHE A 141 18.72 19.77 2.48
CA PHE A 141 19.22 19.36 1.14
C PHE A 141 20.53 20.07 0.76
N LEU A 142 20.49 21.41 0.66
CA LEU A 142 21.56 22.22 0.07
C LEU A 142 22.93 22.07 0.78
N PRO A 143 23.01 21.99 2.13
CA PRO A 143 24.30 21.78 2.78
C PRO A 143 24.96 20.43 2.43
N LEU A 144 24.15 19.44 2.07
CA LEU A 144 24.59 18.06 1.88
C LEU A 144 24.97 17.73 0.44
N GLU A 145 24.44 18.48 -0.54
CA GLU A 145 24.57 18.20 -1.98
C GLU A 145 26.03 17.98 -2.44
N LYS A 146 27.00 18.67 -1.82
CA LYS A 146 28.44 18.55 -2.15
C LYS A 146 29.19 17.63 -1.20
N ILE A 147 28.67 17.38 0.00
CA ILE A 147 29.39 16.73 1.10
C ILE A 147 29.11 15.23 1.16
N THR A 148 27.89 14.79 0.83
CA THR A 148 27.47 13.39 0.99
C THR A 148 28.46 12.33 0.45
N PRO A 149 29.09 12.45 -0.74
CA PRO A 149 30.04 11.44 -1.21
C PRO A 149 31.41 11.47 -0.49
N MET A 150 31.63 12.45 0.40
CA MET A 150 32.83 12.61 1.22
C MET A 150 32.61 12.17 2.68
N VAL A 151 31.40 11.74 3.03
CA VAL A 151 31.08 11.32 4.39
C VAL A 151 31.58 9.88 4.62
N PRO A 152 32.49 9.67 5.59
CA PRO A 152 32.97 8.33 5.91
C PRO A 152 31.87 7.50 6.61
N PRO A 153 32.06 6.17 6.75
CA PRO A 153 31.23 5.36 7.61
C PRO A 153 31.05 5.97 9.01
N GLY A 154 29.84 5.88 9.57
CA GLY A 154 29.45 6.53 10.83
C GLY A 154 28.99 7.98 10.70
N GLY A 155 28.92 8.51 9.47
CA GLY A 155 28.33 9.83 9.18
C GLY A 155 29.18 11.05 9.59
N ALA A 156 30.25 10.86 10.37
CA ALA A 156 31.17 11.91 10.83
C ALA A 156 30.50 13.13 11.50
N GLY A 157 29.44 12.89 12.29
CA GLY A 157 28.76 13.99 13.00
C GLY A 157 27.82 14.81 12.13
N ILE A 158 27.34 14.22 11.02
CA ILE A 158 26.35 14.81 10.12
C ILE A 158 25.12 13.90 10.08
N GLY A 159 23.94 14.51 10.08
CA GLY A 159 22.67 13.85 9.85
C GLY A 159 22.20 13.00 11.04
N MET A 160 21.50 11.92 10.71
CA MET A 160 20.87 11.01 11.64
C MET A 160 21.45 9.60 11.48
N HIS A 161 21.42 8.78 12.52
CA HIS A 161 21.91 7.41 12.50
C HIS A 161 20.74 6.44 12.72
N VAL A 162 20.57 5.46 11.84
CA VAL A 162 19.54 4.43 11.97
C VAL A 162 19.88 3.51 13.12
N VAL A 163 18.94 3.34 14.04
CA VAL A 163 18.99 2.31 15.07
C VAL A 163 18.12 1.14 14.60
N PRO A 164 18.66 -0.08 14.51
CA PRO A 164 17.84 -1.23 14.15
C PRO A 164 16.72 -1.43 15.16
N VAL A 165 15.60 -1.99 14.69
CA VAL A 165 14.58 -2.53 15.58
C VAL A 165 15.24 -3.55 16.50
N GLU A 166 15.17 -3.33 17.81
CA GLU A 166 16.05 -4.03 18.76
C GLU A 166 15.83 -5.55 18.75
N LYS A 167 14.57 -6.00 18.62
CA LYS A 167 14.22 -7.42 18.46
C LYS A 167 14.77 -8.07 17.18
N ALA A 168 15.21 -7.29 16.20
CA ALA A 168 15.86 -7.77 14.99
C ALA A 168 17.38 -7.97 15.14
N ILE A 169 17.99 -7.46 16.21
CA ILE A 169 19.42 -7.63 16.48
C ILE A 169 19.64 -9.05 17.02
N PRO A 170 20.50 -9.88 16.40
CA PRO A 170 20.72 -11.23 16.88
C PRO A 170 21.30 -11.23 18.29
N SER A 171 20.70 -12.02 19.19
CA SER A 171 21.11 -12.09 20.61
C SER A 171 22.54 -12.60 20.82
N ASN A 172 23.09 -13.32 19.84
CA ASN A 172 24.46 -13.82 19.84
C ASN A 172 25.45 -12.89 19.12
N ALA A 173 24.99 -11.79 18.53
CA ALA A 173 25.86 -10.83 17.86
C ALA A 173 26.59 -9.96 18.90
N ARG A 174 27.88 -9.72 18.66
CA ARG A 174 28.61 -8.66 19.36
C ARG A 174 28.10 -7.31 18.86
N SER A 175 27.16 -6.72 19.61
CA SER A 175 26.59 -5.39 19.38
C SER A 175 27.21 -4.35 20.31
N GLU A 176 27.04 -3.07 19.97
CA GLU A 176 27.46 -1.93 20.79
C GLU A 176 26.23 -1.26 21.41
N SER A 177 26.34 -0.66 22.62
CA SER A 177 25.19 -0.12 23.35
C SER A 177 24.36 0.90 22.55
N ILE A 178 25.02 1.73 21.74
CA ILE A 178 24.38 2.76 20.90
C ILE A 178 23.45 2.19 19.82
N GLU A 179 23.59 0.90 19.50
CA GLU A 179 22.78 0.19 18.51
C GLU A 179 21.44 -0.29 19.09
N HIS A 180 21.20 -0.06 20.39
CA HIS A 180 19.99 -0.50 21.10
C HIS A 180 19.15 0.70 21.52
N ILE A 181 17.86 0.67 21.23
CA ILE A 181 16.91 1.70 21.66
C ILE A 181 16.80 1.71 23.18
N SER A 182 16.76 0.54 23.81
CA SER A 182 16.71 0.37 25.26
C SER A 182 17.83 1.11 25.99
N HIS A 183 19.06 1.08 25.45
CA HIS A 183 20.19 1.82 26.00
C HIS A 183 19.90 3.32 26.10
N TRP A 184 19.34 3.90 25.03
CA TRP A 184 19.01 5.31 24.99
C TRP A 184 17.85 5.66 25.90
N LEU A 185 16.82 4.80 25.98
CA LEU A 185 15.74 4.99 26.94
C LEU A 185 16.28 4.99 28.36
N ASP A 186 17.05 3.97 28.76
CA ASP A 186 17.57 3.83 30.13
C ASP A 186 18.49 5.01 30.51
N LYS A 187 19.27 5.54 29.56
CA LYS A 187 20.15 6.68 29.78
C LYS A 187 19.42 7.98 30.11
N TYR A 188 18.23 8.18 29.55
CA TYR A 188 17.42 9.39 29.71
C TYR A 188 16.13 9.14 30.49
N ASP A 189 16.11 8.10 31.33
CA ASP A 189 14.91 7.70 32.07
C ASP A 189 14.25 8.86 32.82
N GLY A 190 12.93 8.95 32.66
CA GLY A 190 12.10 10.02 33.21
C GLY A 190 12.24 11.40 32.56
N ARG A 191 12.96 11.55 31.44
CA ARG A 191 13.12 12.82 30.71
C ARG A 191 12.87 12.68 29.21
N TYR A 192 11.61 12.47 28.85
CA TYR A 192 11.16 12.36 27.45
C TYR A 192 10.04 13.33 27.14
N ALA A 193 9.99 13.79 25.89
CA ALA A 193 8.82 14.48 25.35
C ALA A 193 8.45 13.93 23.97
N ALA A 194 7.17 13.64 23.77
CA ALA A 194 6.62 13.33 22.46
C ALA A 194 6.35 14.65 21.71
N SER A 195 6.70 14.66 20.43
CA SER A 195 6.65 15.84 19.57
C SER A 195 6.25 15.46 18.14
N PRO A 196 5.69 16.39 17.37
CA PRO A 196 5.30 16.12 16.00
C PRO A 196 6.50 15.89 15.09
N CYS A 197 6.28 15.14 14.02
CA CYS A 197 7.24 14.98 12.95
C CYS A 197 7.30 16.26 12.09
N SER A 198 8.36 17.04 12.28
CA SER A 198 8.68 18.26 11.50
C SER A 198 8.66 18.03 9.98
N CYS A 199 9.06 16.83 9.53
CA CYS A 199 9.05 16.44 8.11
C CYS A 199 7.63 16.25 7.57
N ARG A 200 6.73 15.59 8.32
CA ARG A 200 5.33 15.41 7.93
C ARG A 200 4.60 16.74 7.87
N TYR A 201 4.81 17.60 8.87
CA TYR A 201 4.30 18.98 8.84
C TYR A 201 4.79 19.76 7.62
N GLY A 202 6.11 19.80 7.39
CA GLY A 202 6.67 20.52 6.25
C GLY A 202 6.15 20.03 4.91
N ARG A 203 6.18 18.71 4.67
CA ARG A 203 5.71 18.12 3.41
C ARG A 203 4.21 18.31 3.19
N LYS A 204 3.38 18.27 4.25
CA LYS A 204 1.96 18.63 4.15
C LYS A 204 1.79 20.04 3.59
N ILE A 205 2.50 21.03 4.12
CA ILE A 205 2.40 22.42 3.66
C ILE A 205 2.88 22.60 2.22
N LEU A 206 3.81 21.75 1.77
CA LEU A 206 4.32 21.73 0.39
C LEU A 206 3.40 20.99 -0.60
N GLY A 207 2.27 20.43 -0.17
CA GLY A 207 1.40 19.63 -1.04
C GLY A 207 1.91 18.21 -1.32
N GLU A 208 2.83 17.71 -0.49
CA GLU A 208 3.47 16.41 -0.62
C GLU A 208 3.28 15.52 0.62
N GLY A 209 2.19 15.71 1.38
CA GLY A 209 1.91 14.89 2.56
C GLY A 209 1.63 13.42 2.22
N CYS A 210 1.74 12.53 3.21
CA CYS A 210 1.48 11.09 3.07
C CYS A 210 0.22 10.61 3.80
N ALA A 211 -0.63 11.53 4.28
CA ALA A 211 -1.86 11.25 5.04
C ALA A 211 -1.71 10.59 6.43
N ASP A 212 -0.50 10.19 6.82
CA ASP A 212 -0.21 9.82 8.22
C ASP A 212 -0.44 11.01 9.17
N ASP A 213 -0.89 10.72 10.40
CA ASP A 213 -0.95 11.73 11.45
C ASP A 213 0.49 12.15 11.82
N PRO A 214 0.79 13.45 11.93
CA PRO A 214 2.13 13.93 12.22
C PRO A 214 2.49 13.93 13.71
N GLU A 215 1.55 13.76 14.63
CA GLU A 215 1.76 14.00 16.06
C GLU A 215 2.48 12.85 16.78
N ASP A 216 3.24 13.22 17.81
CA ASP A 216 3.89 12.31 18.76
C ASP A 216 4.84 11.25 18.16
N TRP A 217 5.37 11.46 16.95
CA TRP A 217 6.31 10.51 16.33
C TRP A 217 7.78 10.79 16.61
N CYS A 218 8.14 12.00 17.04
CA CYS A 218 9.51 12.31 17.42
C CYS A 218 9.62 12.37 18.94
N ILE A 219 10.59 11.69 19.51
CA ILE A 219 10.81 11.65 20.96
C ILE A 219 12.04 12.49 21.29
N ALA A 220 11.84 13.62 21.94
CA ALA A 220 12.92 14.44 22.48
C ALA A 220 13.43 13.85 23.80
N MET A 221 14.75 13.91 24.01
CA MET A 221 15.46 13.22 25.08
C MET A 221 16.22 14.21 25.97
N GLY A 222 16.19 13.98 27.28
CA GLY A 222 16.98 14.76 28.24
C GLY A 222 16.58 16.24 28.25
N ASP A 223 17.55 17.14 28.12
CA ASP A 223 17.30 18.58 28.16
C ASP A 223 16.44 19.08 26.99
N MET A 224 16.49 18.37 25.85
CA MET A 224 15.65 18.70 24.69
C MET A 224 14.17 18.44 24.97
N ALA A 225 13.84 17.52 25.88
CA ALA A 225 12.46 17.30 26.29
C ALA A 225 11.87 18.55 26.98
N ASP A 226 12.65 19.18 27.87
CA ASP A 226 12.25 20.41 28.55
C ASP A 226 12.07 21.55 27.52
N TYR A 227 13.00 21.73 26.59
CA TYR A 227 12.90 22.74 25.53
C TYR A 227 11.65 22.56 24.65
N ILE A 228 11.37 21.33 24.20
CA ILE A 228 10.20 21.04 23.35
C ILE A 228 8.90 21.37 24.06
N VAL A 229 8.77 21.05 25.35
CA VAL A 229 7.56 21.34 26.12
C VAL A 229 7.44 22.84 26.41
N GLU A 230 8.51 23.48 26.87
CA GLU A 230 8.50 24.91 27.22
C GLU A 230 8.28 25.83 26.01
N THR A 231 8.58 25.35 24.80
CA THR A 231 8.37 26.10 23.56
C THR A 231 7.13 25.68 22.76
N ASP A 232 6.20 24.95 23.41
CA ASP A 232 4.91 24.55 22.83
C ASP A 232 5.05 23.72 21.55
N ARG A 233 6.02 22.79 21.55
CA ARG A 233 6.31 21.87 20.42
C ARG A 233 6.00 20.42 20.73
N GLY A 234 5.47 20.13 21.92
CA GLY A 234 5.21 18.76 22.33
C GLY A 234 4.81 18.67 23.79
N ARG A 235 4.79 17.45 24.30
CA ARG A 235 4.36 17.14 25.67
C ARG A 235 5.32 16.15 26.31
N TYR A 236 5.46 16.21 27.63
CA TYR A 236 6.18 15.16 28.35
C TYR A 236 5.50 13.80 28.10
N ALA A 237 6.32 12.75 28.05
CA ALA A 237 5.88 11.37 27.88
C ALA A 237 6.57 10.46 28.91
N SER A 238 5.83 9.49 29.40
CA SER A 238 6.38 8.41 30.21
C SER A 238 7.17 7.42 29.36
N ARG A 239 8.01 6.59 29.99
CA ARG A 239 8.75 5.51 29.32
C ARG A 239 7.81 4.53 28.60
N GLU A 240 6.66 4.24 29.21
CA GLU A 240 5.64 3.34 28.65
C GLU A 240 5.02 3.92 27.38
N GLU A 241 4.60 5.19 27.40
CA GLU A 241 4.10 5.88 26.20
C GLU A 241 5.14 5.92 25.07
N VAL A 242 6.41 6.17 25.41
CA VAL A 242 7.50 6.16 24.41
C VAL A 242 7.64 4.77 23.78
N LEU A 243 7.60 3.70 24.56
CA LEU A 243 7.65 2.33 24.03
C LEU A 243 6.46 2.02 23.12
N GLU A 244 5.24 2.42 23.51
CA GLU A 244 4.05 2.24 22.66
C GLU A 244 4.17 2.99 21.32
N ILE A 245 4.72 4.21 21.33
CA ILE A 245 4.97 4.98 20.10
C ILE A 245 5.98 4.25 19.20
N LEU A 246 7.07 3.74 19.77
CA LEU A 246 8.11 3.03 19.03
C LEU A 246 7.58 1.70 18.46
N GLU A 247 6.81 0.94 19.23
CA GLU A 247 6.17 -0.29 18.75
C GLU A 247 5.18 0.00 17.61
N ARG A 248 4.34 1.04 17.76
CA ARG A 248 3.41 1.47 16.71
C ARG A 248 4.15 1.93 15.45
N ALA A 249 5.28 2.61 15.61
CA ALA A 249 6.13 3.01 14.49
C ALA A 249 6.68 1.79 13.75
N GLU A 250 7.18 0.78 14.45
CA GLU A 250 7.65 -0.48 13.85
C GLU A 250 6.52 -1.23 13.11
N GLU A 251 5.32 -1.25 13.70
CA GLU A 251 4.14 -1.88 13.08
C GLU A 251 3.78 -1.23 11.75
N ASN A 252 3.87 0.10 11.67
CA ASN A 252 3.67 0.90 10.46
C ASN A 252 4.88 0.91 9.51
N GLY A 253 6.00 0.26 9.85
CA GLY A 253 7.18 0.22 8.99
C GLY A 253 8.03 1.49 9.04
N PHE A 254 7.94 2.28 10.10
CA PHE A 254 8.75 3.49 10.29
C PHE A 254 10.12 3.16 10.87
N VAL A 255 11.13 3.94 10.47
CA VAL A 255 12.54 3.70 10.82
C VAL A 255 12.94 4.53 12.03
N HIS A 256 13.49 3.89 13.04
CA HIS A 256 14.10 4.57 14.19
C HIS A 256 15.42 5.22 13.78
N GLN A 257 15.55 6.53 14.06
CA GLN A 257 16.79 7.28 13.84
C GLN A 257 17.14 8.13 15.05
N ILE A 258 18.42 8.14 15.42
CA ILE A 258 18.97 9.00 16.47
C ILE A 258 19.87 10.08 15.86
N THR A 259 20.13 11.12 16.63
CA THR A 259 20.92 12.27 16.22
C THR A 259 22.41 11.93 16.18
N ASN A 260 23.11 12.19 15.07
CA ASN A 260 24.53 11.81 14.93
C ASN A 260 25.54 12.88 15.41
N MET A 261 25.07 14.07 15.76
CA MET A 261 25.91 15.27 15.89
C MET A 261 26.66 15.42 17.22
N ASP A 262 26.24 14.71 18.26
CA ASP A 262 26.75 14.88 19.63
C ASP A 262 27.69 13.73 20.08
N GLY A 263 28.05 12.84 19.15
CA GLY A 263 28.94 11.70 19.39
C GLY A 263 28.21 10.50 20.03
N GLU A 264 29.00 9.51 20.45
CA GLU A 264 28.50 8.21 20.94
C GLU A 264 27.82 8.29 22.32
N ASP A 265 28.06 9.37 23.06
CA ASP A 265 27.62 9.53 24.45
C ASP A 265 26.40 10.44 24.61
N LYS A 266 25.81 10.98 23.54
CA LYS A 266 24.66 11.87 23.67
C LYS A 266 23.78 11.82 22.43
N ILE A 267 22.48 11.75 22.65
CA ILE A 267 21.46 12.04 21.65
C ILE A 267 20.48 13.06 22.22
N ILE A 268 19.76 13.76 21.35
CA ILE A 268 18.71 14.69 21.79
C ILE A 268 17.33 14.30 21.28
N ALA A 269 17.25 13.37 20.32
CA ALA A 269 15.98 12.87 19.81
C ALA A 269 16.08 11.44 19.24
N ILE A 270 14.95 10.74 19.26
CA ILE A 270 14.65 9.53 18.49
C ILE A 270 13.51 9.87 17.51
N CYS A 271 13.76 9.77 16.21
CA CYS A 271 12.77 10.04 15.16
C CYS A 271 12.22 8.73 14.56
N ASN A 272 10.89 8.62 14.45
CA ASN A 272 10.21 7.50 13.80
C ASN A 272 9.84 7.87 12.35
N CYS A 273 10.71 7.48 11.41
CA CYS A 273 10.73 8.07 10.07
C CYS A 273 10.00 7.21 9.03
N ASN A 274 8.95 7.77 8.42
CA ASN A 274 8.39 7.27 7.17
C ASN A 274 9.25 7.74 5.98
N VAL A 275 9.69 6.83 5.12
CA VAL A 275 10.56 7.15 3.98
C VAL A 275 9.89 8.04 2.93
N ASP A 276 8.57 7.97 2.81
CA ASP A 276 7.80 8.77 1.86
C ASP A 276 7.86 10.27 2.18
N ILE A 277 8.29 10.63 3.40
CA ILE A 277 8.28 12.00 3.91
C ILE A 277 9.63 12.46 4.48
N CYS A 278 10.40 11.56 5.07
CA CYS A 278 11.52 11.93 5.93
C CYS A 278 12.66 12.62 5.16
N ASN A 279 12.95 13.87 5.54
CA ASN A 279 14.07 14.63 5.00
C ASN A 279 15.44 14.08 5.42
N ALA A 280 15.53 13.35 6.56
CA ALA A 280 16.77 12.73 7.01
C ALA A 280 17.10 11.45 6.20
N LEU A 281 16.11 10.56 6.00
CA LEU A 281 16.30 9.37 5.16
C LEU A 281 16.59 9.76 3.71
N ARG A 282 15.96 10.83 3.20
CA ARG A 282 16.29 11.39 1.88
C ARG A 282 17.79 11.55 1.66
N THR A 283 18.57 11.90 2.68
CA THR A 283 20.01 12.14 2.52
C THR A 283 20.79 10.90 2.08
N SER A 284 20.38 9.70 2.50
CA SER A 284 20.99 8.46 2.03
C SER A 284 20.35 7.93 0.76
N GLN A 285 19.05 8.18 0.55
CA GLN A 285 18.28 7.65 -0.56
C GLN A 285 18.42 8.50 -1.84
N LEU A 286 18.20 9.81 -1.76
CA LEU A 286 18.30 10.71 -2.91
C LEU A 286 19.74 10.82 -3.40
N PHE A 287 20.71 11.06 -2.50
CA PHE A 287 22.11 11.21 -2.91
C PHE A 287 22.80 9.87 -3.20
N ASN A 288 22.10 8.74 -2.96
CA ASN A 288 22.61 7.38 -3.12
C ASN A 288 23.90 7.12 -2.30
N THR A 289 23.94 7.67 -1.07
CA THR A 289 25.09 7.58 -0.16
C THR A 289 24.67 7.03 1.20
N PRO A 290 24.71 5.70 1.41
CA PRO A 290 24.14 5.06 2.60
C PRO A 290 24.84 5.45 3.90
N ASN A 291 26.13 5.82 3.86
CA ASN A 291 26.92 6.21 5.04
C ASN A 291 26.32 7.37 5.85
N MET A 292 25.41 8.15 5.25
CA MET A 292 24.72 9.26 5.91
C MET A 292 23.77 8.82 7.02
N SER A 293 23.19 7.62 6.92
CA SER A 293 22.17 7.17 7.89
C SER A 293 22.28 5.70 8.28
N ARG A 294 23.09 4.90 7.61
CA ARG A 294 23.15 3.44 7.78
C ARG A 294 23.65 3.01 9.18
N SER A 295 23.08 1.91 9.70
CA SER A 295 23.55 1.24 10.92
C SER A 295 24.73 0.28 10.65
N ALA A 296 25.27 -0.38 11.69
CA ALA A 296 26.29 -1.41 11.50
C ALA A 296 25.78 -2.72 10.86
N TYR A 297 24.48 -2.80 10.58
CA TYR A 297 23.82 -4.02 10.16
C TYR A 297 23.42 -4.01 8.69
N VAL A 298 23.40 -5.21 8.11
CA VAL A 298 22.92 -5.47 6.76
C VAL A 298 21.99 -6.67 6.81
N ALA A 299 20.82 -6.56 6.18
CA ALA A 299 19.92 -7.70 6.07
C ALA A 299 20.49 -8.73 5.07
N LYS A 300 20.39 -10.02 5.39
CA LYS A 300 20.72 -11.13 4.48
C LYS A 300 19.57 -12.13 4.46
N VAL A 301 19.27 -12.63 3.27
CA VAL A 301 18.23 -13.65 3.07
C VAL A 301 18.88 -15.03 3.09
N GLN A 302 18.32 -15.94 3.89
CA GLN A 302 18.53 -17.38 3.78
C GLN A 302 17.60 -17.88 2.68
N ARG A 303 18.18 -18.16 1.51
CA ARG A 303 17.42 -18.39 0.28
C ARG A 303 16.50 -19.61 0.39
N GLU A 304 16.97 -20.64 1.08
CA GLU A 304 16.31 -21.94 1.24
C GLU A 304 15.02 -21.83 2.08
N GLU A 305 14.97 -20.89 3.03
CA GLU A 305 13.80 -20.67 3.89
C GLU A 305 12.85 -19.60 3.35
N CYS A 306 13.34 -18.74 2.44
CA CYS A 306 12.53 -17.69 1.85
C CYS A 306 11.40 -18.30 1.02
N VAL A 307 10.22 -17.68 0.98
CA VAL A 307 9.09 -18.15 0.14
C VAL A 307 8.46 -17.01 -0.65
N ALA A 308 9.26 -15.97 -0.92
CA ALA A 308 8.86 -14.80 -1.69
C ALA A 308 7.48 -14.19 -1.34
N CYS A 309 7.07 -14.23 -0.07
CA CYS A 309 5.77 -13.68 0.35
C CYS A 309 5.66 -12.17 0.08
N GLY A 310 6.80 -11.47 0.03
CA GLY A 310 6.90 -10.03 -0.28
C GLY A 310 6.74 -9.10 0.91
N LYS A 311 6.41 -9.59 2.11
CA LYS A 311 6.16 -8.72 3.27
C LYS A 311 7.39 -7.95 3.75
N CYS A 312 8.59 -8.49 3.54
CA CYS A 312 9.84 -7.78 3.78
C CYS A 312 10.12 -6.67 2.74
N VAL A 313 9.59 -6.81 1.53
CA VAL A 313 9.71 -5.84 0.43
C VAL A 313 8.78 -4.66 0.67
N GLU A 314 7.51 -4.94 1.00
CA GLU A 314 6.48 -3.92 1.27
C GLU A 314 6.86 -2.96 2.41
N VAL A 315 7.71 -3.39 3.36
CA VAL A 315 8.18 -2.55 4.49
C VAL A 315 9.60 -2.00 4.33
N CYS A 316 10.28 -2.26 3.21
CA CYS A 316 11.68 -1.85 3.06
C CYS A 316 11.75 -0.35 2.73
N PRO A 317 12.19 0.52 3.67
CA PRO A 317 12.19 1.96 3.44
C PRO A 317 13.16 2.36 2.32
N ALA A 318 14.25 1.62 2.17
CA ALA A 318 15.29 1.93 1.22
C ALA A 318 15.06 1.29 -0.16
N GLY A 319 13.97 0.54 -0.38
CA GLY A 319 13.82 -0.29 -1.59
C GLY A 319 15.02 -1.21 -1.84
N ALA A 320 15.69 -1.64 -0.76
CA ALA A 320 16.87 -2.48 -0.78
C ALA A 320 16.52 -3.97 -0.84
N VAL A 321 15.31 -4.34 -0.42
CA VAL A 321 14.78 -5.70 -0.57
C VAL A 321 13.79 -5.69 -1.72
N LYS A 322 13.97 -6.57 -2.69
CA LYS A 322 13.03 -6.78 -3.80
C LYS A 322 12.78 -8.27 -4.00
N LEU A 323 11.66 -8.61 -4.62
CA LEU A 323 11.42 -9.97 -5.08
C LEU A 323 12.23 -10.27 -6.34
N GLY A 324 12.68 -11.51 -6.44
CA GLY A 324 13.33 -12.08 -7.60
C GLY A 324 13.01 -13.57 -7.72
N GLN A 325 13.65 -14.22 -8.68
CA GLN A 325 13.57 -15.63 -8.96
C GLN A 325 14.55 -16.45 -8.10
N LYS A 326 14.05 -17.56 -7.55
CA LYS A 326 14.85 -18.57 -6.86
C LYS A 326 15.29 -19.70 -7.77
N LEU A 327 14.45 -20.10 -8.73
CA LEU A 327 14.78 -21.20 -9.64
C LEU A 327 15.91 -20.83 -10.60
N CYS A 328 16.73 -21.81 -10.97
CA CYS A 328 17.81 -21.59 -11.95
C CYS A 328 17.24 -21.38 -13.35
N THR A 329 17.97 -20.62 -14.16
CA THR A 329 17.70 -20.47 -15.60
C THR A 329 18.55 -21.45 -16.42
N SER A 330 18.36 -21.53 -17.74
CA SER A 330 19.31 -22.23 -18.63
C SER A 330 20.74 -21.69 -18.53
N GLN A 331 20.92 -20.44 -18.05
CA GLN A 331 22.22 -19.81 -17.82
C GLN A 331 22.75 -20.02 -16.38
N GLY A 332 22.01 -20.74 -15.54
CA GLY A 332 22.33 -21.02 -14.14
C GLY A 332 21.63 -20.08 -13.16
N GLU A 333 22.24 -19.91 -11.99
CA GLU A 333 21.69 -19.08 -10.91
C GLU A 333 21.58 -17.61 -11.31
N VAL A 334 20.40 -17.01 -11.07
CA VAL A 334 20.13 -15.59 -11.33
C VAL A 334 20.97 -14.70 -10.41
N LYS A 335 21.65 -13.71 -10.99
CA LYS A 335 22.43 -12.70 -10.27
C LYS A 335 21.75 -11.35 -10.34
N TYR A 336 21.67 -10.68 -9.21
CA TYR A 336 20.98 -9.40 -9.08
C TYR A 336 21.95 -8.23 -9.06
N PRO A 337 21.55 -7.06 -9.57
CA PRO A 337 22.37 -5.86 -9.51
C PRO A 337 22.60 -5.44 -8.06
N ILE A 338 23.75 -4.81 -7.82
CA ILE A 338 24.09 -4.20 -6.54
C ILE A 338 24.31 -2.72 -6.77
N HIS A 339 23.74 -1.89 -5.91
CA HIS A 339 23.85 -0.45 -5.98
C HIS A 339 25.31 0.02 -5.98
N ILE A 340 25.63 1.00 -6.81
CA ILE A 340 27.00 1.52 -6.93
C ILE A 340 27.24 2.50 -5.78
N LEU A 341 28.44 2.47 -5.17
CA LEU A 341 28.80 3.38 -4.07
C LEU A 341 29.77 4.48 -4.50
N PRO A 342 29.77 5.65 -3.84
CA PRO A 342 30.67 6.76 -4.15
C PRO A 342 32.16 6.42 -3.98
N ASP A 343 32.53 5.48 -3.12
CA ASP A 343 33.92 5.17 -2.71
C ASP A 343 34.91 5.00 -3.88
N ASN A 344 34.43 4.46 -4.99
CA ASN A 344 35.26 4.10 -6.13
C ASN A 344 34.80 4.74 -7.44
N ASN A 345 33.84 5.68 -7.40
CA ASN A 345 33.18 6.24 -8.56
C ASN A 345 33.15 7.76 -8.51
N LYS A 346 33.11 8.40 -9.68
CA LYS A 346 32.73 9.82 -9.74
C LYS A 346 31.29 9.95 -9.26
N TRP A 347 31.00 11.03 -8.54
CA TRP A 347 29.71 11.22 -7.91
C TRP A 347 29.28 12.66 -8.09
N GLY A 348 28.06 12.82 -8.59
CA GLY A 348 27.43 14.10 -8.91
C GLY A 348 25.93 13.90 -9.09
N PRO A 349 25.20 14.95 -9.50
CA PRO A 349 23.75 14.90 -9.68
C PRO A 349 23.24 13.79 -10.61
N GLU A 350 24.08 13.32 -11.54
CA GLU A 350 23.78 12.19 -12.43
C GLU A 350 23.68 10.84 -11.71
N MET A 351 24.18 10.77 -10.47
CA MET A 351 24.11 9.58 -9.61
C MET A 351 22.99 9.69 -8.57
N TRP A 352 22.25 10.80 -8.53
CA TRP A 352 21.16 11.00 -7.56
C TRP A 352 19.87 10.36 -8.05
N ASP A 353 19.00 10.03 -7.11
CA ASP A 353 17.65 9.53 -7.33
C ASP A 353 16.62 10.56 -6.81
N PRO A 354 16.23 11.55 -7.63
CA PRO A 354 15.26 12.57 -7.21
C PRO A 354 13.88 11.96 -6.89
N ASP A 355 13.54 10.82 -7.50
CA ASP A 355 12.27 10.11 -7.36
C ASP A 355 12.40 8.91 -6.41
N TYR A 356 13.38 8.93 -5.50
CA TYR A 356 13.67 7.82 -4.57
C TYR A 356 12.44 7.33 -3.80
N ARG A 357 11.45 8.21 -3.53
CA ARG A 357 10.20 7.86 -2.84
C ARG A 357 9.40 6.85 -3.65
N ASP A 358 9.34 6.99 -4.96
CA ASP A 358 8.64 6.08 -5.86
C ASP A 358 9.54 4.89 -6.24
N ASN A 359 10.82 5.14 -6.53
CA ASN A 359 11.79 4.10 -6.89
C ASN A 359 12.06 3.10 -5.76
N ASN A 360 11.89 3.52 -4.49
CA ASN A 360 11.96 2.62 -3.35
C ASN A 360 10.75 1.69 -3.23
N GLN A 361 9.64 1.99 -3.91
CA GLN A 361 8.42 1.19 -3.92
C GLN A 361 8.39 0.15 -5.07
N ILE A 362 9.46 0.03 -5.86
CA ILE A 362 9.60 -1.02 -6.88
C ILE A 362 9.82 -2.37 -6.18
N ASN A 363 8.81 -3.24 -6.24
CA ASN A 363 8.78 -4.47 -5.44
C ASN A 363 9.53 -5.65 -6.06
N CYS A 364 9.82 -5.63 -7.37
CA CYS A 364 10.35 -6.78 -8.10
C CYS A 364 11.53 -6.38 -9.00
N TYR A 365 12.47 -7.29 -9.21
CA TYR A 365 13.43 -7.20 -10.31
C TYR A 365 12.81 -7.68 -11.62
N ASP A 366 13.39 -7.22 -12.74
CA ASP A 366 12.96 -7.53 -14.11
C ASP A 366 13.00 -9.02 -14.46
N THR A 367 13.78 -9.82 -13.71
CA THR A 367 13.81 -11.28 -13.82
C THR A 367 12.51 -11.94 -13.37
N GLY A 368 11.62 -11.19 -12.72
CA GLY A 368 10.36 -11.68 -12.19
C GLY A 368 10.48 -12.44 -10.87
N THR A 369 9.33 -12.84 -10.36
CA THR A 369 9.12 -13.63 -9.14
C THR A 369 8.08 -14.72 -9.41
N ALA A 370 7.63 -15.41 -8.35
CA ALA A 370 6.62 -16.46 -8.42
C ALA A 370 5.39 -16.06 -9.25
N PRO A 371 5.09 -16.76 -10.36
CA PRO A 371 3.98 -16.42 -11.25
C PRO A 371 2.63 -16.33 -10.55
N CYS A 372 2.38 -17.24 -9.60
CA CYS A 372 1.15 -17.29 -8.85
C CYS A 372 0.85 -16.02 -8.02
N LYS A 373 1.88 -15.30 -7.56
CA LYS A 373 1.71 -13.99 -6.91
C LYS A 373 1.49 -12.90 -7.95
N SER A 374 2.25 -12.91 -9.04
CA SER A 374 2.16 -11.89 -10.08
C SER A 374 0.81 -11.91 -10.80
N ALA A 375 0.27 -13.09 -11.11
CA ALA A 375 -1.01 -13.25 -11.80
C ALA A 375 -2.24 -13.09 -10.90
N CYS A 376 -2.12 -13.26 -9.59
CA CYS A 376 -3.21 -12.98 -8.66
C CYS A 376 -3.45 -11.46 -8.60
N PRO A 377 -4.64 -10.93 -8.93
CA PRO A 377 -4.88 -9.48 -8.91
C PRO A 377 -4.64 -8.84 -7.54
N ALA A 378 -4.89 -9.58 -6.45
CA ALA A 378 -4.62 -9.12 -5.09
C ALA A 378 -3.15 -9.30 -4.65
N HIS A 379 -2.33 -9.98 -5.45
CA HIS A 379 -0.93 -10.34 -5.19
C HIS A 379 -0.73 -11.06 -3.85
N ILE A 380 -1.63 -11.99 -3.53
CA ILE A 380 -1.58 -12.79 -2.30
C ILE A 380 -0.25 -13.56 -2.22
N ALA A 381 0.31 -13.69 -1.02
CA ALA A 381 1.53 -14.43 -0.76
C ALA A 381 1.36 -15.97 -0.87
N VAL A 382 1.09 -16.47 -2.08
CA VAL A 382 0.75 -17.88 -2.36
C VAL A 382 1.74 -18.87 -1.76
N GLN A 383 3.02 -18.76 -2.13
CA GLN A 383 4.06 -19.66 -1.63
C GLN A 383 4.22 -19.58 -0.11
N GLY A 384 3.95 -18.39 0.46
CA GLY A 384 3.95 -18.16 1.90
C GLY A 384 2.89 -18.96 2.63
N TYR A 385 1.62 -18.83 2.23
CA TYR A 385 0.55 -19.56 2.93
C TYR A 385 0.60 -21.07 2.65
N LEU A 386 1.07 -21.51 1.47
CA LEU A 386 1.29 -22.93 1.19
C LEU A 386 2.37 -23.51 2.13
N LYS A 387 3.48 -22.79 2.36
CA LYS A 387 4.53 -23.20 3.30
C LYS A 387 4.00 -23.28 4.74
N LEU A 388 3.20 -22.32 5.17
CA LEU A 388 2.59 -22.35 6.51
C LEU A 388 1.60 -23.52 6.65
N ALA A 389 0.78 -23.77 5.62
CA ALA A 389 -0.13 -24.91 5.60
C ALA A 389 0.61 -26.26 5.63
N ALA A 390 1.73 -26.39 4.90
CA ALA A 390 2.60 -27.57 4.97
C ALA A 390 3.12 -27.84 6.40
N GLN A 391 3.28 -26.79 7.21
CA GLN A 391 3.71 -26.84 8.61
C GLN A 391 2.55 -27.01 9.61
N GLY A 392 1.30 -27.10 9.15
CA GLY A 392 0.11 -27.13 10.01
C GLY A 392 -0.22 -25.80 10.69
N LYS A 393 0.38 -24.69 10.24
CA LYS A 393 0.22 -23.34 10.80
C LYS A 393 -0.93 -22.59 10.11
N TYR A 394 -2.14 -23.12 10.22
CA TYR A 394 -3.28 -22.65 9.41
C TYR A 394 -3.78 -21.26 9.83
N THR A 395 -3.71 -20.90 11.11
CA THR A 395 -4.10 -19.56 11.56
C THR A 395 -3.11 -18.50 11.07
N GLU A 396 -1.81 -18.76 11.08
CA GLU A 396 -0.81 -17.86 10.49
C GLU A 396 -0.94 -17.79 8.97
N ALA A 397 -1.28 -18.90 8.31
CA ALA A 397 -1.55 -18.92 6.87
C ALA A 397 -2.75 -18.03 6.52
N LEU A 398 -3.84 -18.14 7.28
CA LEU A 398 -5.03 -17.29 7.13
C LEU A 398 -4.72 -15.82 7.38
N ALA A 399 -3.98 -15.52 8.45
CA ALA A 399 -3.53 -14.17 8.76
C ALA A 399 -2.68 -13.57 7.63
N LEU A 400 -1.82 -14.37 6.99
CA LEU A 400 -1.01 -13.94 5.85
C LEU A 400 -1.87 -13.66 4.61
N ILE A 401 -2.88 -14.49 4.33
CA ILE A 401 -3.82 -14.28 3.22
C ILE A 401 -4.60 -12.98 3.43
N LYS A 402 -5.11 -12.74 4.64
CA LYS A 402 -5.93 -11.58 5.01
C LYS A 402 -5.22 -10.23 4.94
N GLN A 403 -3.89 -10.21 4.82
CA GLN A 403 -3.18 -8.97 4.51
C GLN A 403 -3.52 -8.46 3.10
N ASP A 404 -3.81 -9.37 2.16
CA ASP A 404 -4.00 -9.05 0.74
C ASP A 404 -5.40 -9.39 0.21
N ASN A 405 -6.15 -10.25 0.90
CA ASN A 405 -7.52 -10.63 0.53
C ASN A 405 -8.43 -10.70 1.78
N PRO A 406 -9.41 -9.81 1.94
CA PRO A 406 -10.35 -9.85 3.06
C PRO A 406 -11.45 -10.91 2.95
N LEU A 407 -11.63 -11.52 1.77
CA LEU A 407 -12.68 -12.51 1.49
C LEU A 407 -12.07 -13.86 1.03
N PRO A 408 -11.11 -14.45 1.77
CA PRO A 408 -10.45 -15.70 1.37
C PRO A 408 -11.37 -16.91 1.27
N ALA A 409 -12.38 -17.04 2.14
CA ALA A 409 -13.33 -18.15 2.11
C ALA A 409 -14.22 -18.06 0.88
N ILE A 410 -14.85 -16.90 0.63
CA ILE A 410 -15.59 -16.65 -0.62
C ILE A 410 -14.71 -16.96 -1.83
N CYS A 411 -13.49 -16.42 -1.88
CA CYS A 411 -12.58 -16.71 -2.99
C CYS A 411 -12.20 -18.19 -3.09
N GLY A 412 -12.21 -18.97 -2.02
CA GLY A 412 -11.96 -20.41 -2.07
C GLY A 412 -13.08 -21.21 -2.73
N HIS A 413 -14.27 -20.62 -2.90
CA HIS A 413 -15.41 -21.24 -3.57
C HIS A 413 -15.57 -20.81 -5.03
N ILE A 414 -15.19 -19.57 -5.39
CA ILE A 414 -15.56 -18.98 -6.69
C ILE A 414 -14.40 -18.40 -7.49
N CYS A 415 -13.15 -18.52 -7.02
CA CYS A 415 -12.00 -17.94 -7.72
C CYS A 415 -11.76 -18.65 -9.06
N ASN A 416 -11.40 -17.88 -10.08
CA ASN A 416 -11.04 -18.38 -11.40
C ASN A 416 -9.59 -18.88 -11.50
N ARG A 417 -8.87 -18.89 -10.37
CA ARG A 417 -7.53 -19.48 -10.18
C ARG A 417 -6.47 -19.03 -11.21
N PRO A 418 -6.31 -17.72 -11.50
CA PRO A 418 -5.27 -17.26 -12.43
C PRO A 418 -3.86 -17.63 -11.94
N CYS A 419 -3.70 -17.81 -10.63
CA CYS A 419 -2.47 -18.28 -10.01
C CYS A 419 -2.11 -19.75 -10.35
N GLU A 420 -3.11 -20.59 -10.67
CA GLU A 420 -2.91 -21.97 -11.11
C GLU A 420 -2.62 -22.03 -12.62
N ASP A 421 -3.26 -21.16 -13.42
CA ASP A 421 -3.09 -21.07 -14.87
C ASP A 421 -1.62 -20.80 -15.26
N VAL A 422 -0.94 -19.93 -14.52
CA VAL A 422 0.47 -19.58 -14.75
C VAL A 422 1.46 -20.36 -13.86
N CYS A 423 0.98 -21.38 -13.14
CA CYS A 423 1.84 -22.10 -12.21
C CYS A 423 3.02 -22.74 -12.95
N THR A 424 4.26 -22.43 -12.57
CA THR A 424 5.47 -23.02 -13.17
C THR A 424 5.43 -24.57 -13.19
N ARG A 425 4.72 -25.18 -12.25
CA ARG A 425 4.56 -26.64 -12.17
C ARG A 425 3.77 -27.23 -13.35
N SER A 426 2.94 -26.45 -14.02
CA SER A 426 2.18 -26.86 -15.21
C SER A 426 3.08 -27.27 -16.39
N ASN A 427 4.30 -26.73 -16.47
CA ASN A 427 5.30 -27.14 -17.47
C ASN A 427 5.96 -28.50 -17.17
N VAL A 428 5.66 -29.09 -16.01
CA VAL A 428 6.19 -30.39 -15.57
C VAL A 428 5.09 -31.45 -15.58
N ASP A 429 4.00 -31.20 -14.86
CA ASP A 429 2.84 -32.09 -14.79
C ASP A 429 1.50 -31.32 -14.71
N GLN A 430 1.08 -30.89 -13.53
CA GLN A 430 -0.15 -30.17 -13.27
C GLN A 430 0.10 -29.10 -12.21
N ALA A 431 -0.57 -27.97 -12.32
CA ALA A 431 -0.54 -26.90 -11.32
C ALA A 431 -0.75 -27.43 -9.89
N VAL A 432 -0.20 -26.70 -8.92
CA VAL A 432 -0.55 -26.88 -7.52
C VAL A 432 -2.00 -26.45 -7.33
N ALA A 433 -2.81 -27.20 -6.59
CA ALA A 433 -4.19 -26.86 -6.21
C ALA A 433 -4.19 -25.75 -5.14
N ILE A 434 -3.73 -24.57 -5.55
CA ILE A 434 -3.52 -23.37 -4.75
C ILE A 434 -4.83 -22.90 -4.11
N ASP A 435 -5.93 -22.95 -4.87
CA ASP A 435 -7.25 -22.52 -4.44
C ASP A 435 -7.88 -23.51 -3.46
N ALA A 436 -7.73 -24.81 -3.71
CA ALA A 436 -8.17 -25.89 -2.84
C ALA A 436 -7.56 -25.79 -1.43
N VAL A 437 -6.25 -25.53 -1.37
CA VAL A 437 -5.53 -25.31 -0.10
C VAL A 437 -6.00 -24.02 0.57
N LYS A 438 -6.25 -22.95 -0.19
CA LYS A 438 -6.81 -21.70 0.34
C LYS A 438 -8.20 -21.91 0.94
N LYS A 439 -9.08 -22.66 0.27
CA LYS A 439 -10.43 -23.00 0.76
C LYS A 439 -10.33 -23.71 2.11
N PHE A 440 -9.51 -24.75 2.23
CA PHE A 440 -9.25 -25.45 3.49
C PHE A 440 -8.77 -24.51 4.62
N ILE A 441 -7.80 -23.63 4.32
CA ILE A 441 -7.28 -22.69 5.33
C ILE A 441 -8.38 -21.73 5.80
N ALA A 442 -9.18 -21.23 4.86
CA ALA A 442 -10.20 -20.21 5.09
C ALA A 442 -11.47 -20.73 5.78
N GLU A 443 -11.69 -22.06 5.83
CA GLU A 443 -12.79 -22.65 6.63
C GLU A 443 -12.76 -22.22 8.10
N GLN A 444 -11.59 -21.85 8.63
CA GLN A 444 -11.46 -21.31 9.99
C GLN A 444 -12.34 -20.06 10.24
N ASP A 445 -12.61 -19.25 9.21
CA ASP A 445 -13.44 -18.05 9.36
C ASP A 445 -14.91 -18.35 9.60
N LEU A 446 -15.37 -19.53 9.17
CA LEU A 446 -16.74 -19.98 9.35
C LEU A 446 -17.08 -20.26 10.82
N ASN A 447 -16.07 -20.43 11.67
CA ASN A 447 -16.27 -20.61 13.10
C ASN A 447 -16.09 -19.27 13.85
N ALA A 448 -17.20 -18.67 14.29
CA ALA A 448 -17.21 -17.41 15.03
C ALA A 448 -16.38 -17.39 16.31
N GLU A 449 -16.18 -18.55 16.97
CA GLU A 449 -15.39 -18.61 18.22
C GLU A 449 -13.88 -18.58 17.96
N THR A 450 -13.43 -18.95 16.75
CA THR A 450 -12.02 -19.15 16.43
C THR A 450 -11.53 -18.38 15.21
N ARG A 451 -12.43 -17.67 14.50
CA ARG A 451 -12.08 -16.89 13.30
C ARG A 451 -11.01 -15.86 13.57
N TYR A 452 -10.19 -15.57 12.56
CA TYR A 452 -9.11 -14.61 12.68
C TYR A 452 -9.60 -13.21 12.34
N VAL A 453 -9.64 -12.33 13.34
CA VAL A 453 -9.85 -10.88 13.15
C VAL A 453 -8.50 -10.18 13.11
N PRO A 454 -8.14 -9.51 12.01
CA PRO A 454 -6.84 -8.85 11.89
C PRO A 454 -6.69 -7.68 12.88
N LYS A 455 -5.46 -7.46 13.35
CA LYS A 455 -5.12 -6.28 14.15
C LYS A 455 -5.12 -5.02 13.28
N LYS A 456 -5.73 -3.94 13.79
CA LYS A 456 -5.66 -2.61 13.17
C LYS A 456 -4.25 -2.03 13.31
N ILE A 457 -3.71 -1.50 12.21
CA ILE A 457 -2.42 -0.81 12.15
C ILE A 457 -2.70 0.64 11.78
N ILE A 458 -2.72 1.50 12.80
CA ILE A 458 -3.13 2.90 12.68
C ILE A 458 -1.88 3.77 12.57
N PRO A 459 -1.70 4.56 11.49
CA PRO A 459 -0.59 5.51 11.34
C PRO A 459 -0.88 6.81 12.11
N SER A 460 -1.24 6.68 13.39
CA SER A 460 -1.54 7.80 14.30
C SER A 460 -1.29 7.42 15.75
N ASN A 461 -0.72 8.34 16.52
CA ASN A 461 -0.57 8.21 17.97
C ASN A 461 -1.77 8.77 18.75
N ARG A 462 -2.72 9.40 18.06
CA ARG A 462 -3.92 10.02 18.64
C ARG A 462 -5.19 9.18 18.48
N GLY A 463 -5.04 7.91 18.08
CA GLY A 463 -6.13 7.00 17.78
C GLY A 463 -6.58 7.06 16.32
N GLY A 464 -7.81 6.58 16.06
CA GLY A 464 -8.39 6.52 14.72
C GLY A 464 -8.65 7.89 14.07
N PHE A 465 -9.02 7.86 12.80
CA PHE A 465 -9.28 9.05 12.00
C PHE A 465 -10.73 9.52 12.12
N LYS A 466 -10.94 10.84 12.05
CA LYS A 466 -12.27 11.46 12.21
C LYS A 466 -12.99 11.71 10.88
N GLN A 467 -12.26 11.65 9.77
CA GLN A 467 -12.80 11.85 8.44
C GLN A 467 -13.82 10.76 8.12
N LYS A 468 -15.00 11.18 7.65
CA LYS A 468 -16.08 10.27 7.26
C LYS A 468 -15.93 9.90 5.78
N ILE A 469 -15.97 8.61 5.48
CA ILE A 469 -15.90 8.06 4.13
C ILE A 469 -17.16 7.22 3.89
N ALA A 470 -17.82 7.47 2.75
CA ALA A 470 -18.99 6.73 2.32
C ALA A 470 -18.61 5.74 1.21
N ILE A 471 -19.09 4.51 1.32
CA ILE A 471 -18.92 3.48 0.31
C ILE A 471 -20.30 3.13 -0.21
N ILE A 472 -20.51 3.17 -1.52
CA ILE A 472 -21.82 2.94 -2.14
C ILE A 472 -21.80 1.57 -2.81
N GLY A 473 -22.48 0.60 -2.21
CA GLY A 473 -22.51 -0.82 -2.61
C GLY A 473 -21.68 -1.72 -1.70
N ALA A 474 -22.30 -2.78 -1.19
CA ALA A 474 -21.70 -3.80 -0.32
C ALA A 474 -21.26 -5.06 -1.08
N GLY A 475 -20.85 -4.93 -2.35
CA GLY A 475 -20.19 -6.00 -3.09
C GLY A 475 -18.71 -6.18 -2.70
N PRO A 476 -17.98 -7.11 -3.34
CA PRO A 476 -16.57 -7.41 -3.01
C PRO A 476 -15.66 -6.18 -2.97
N ALA A 477 -15.82 -5.26 -3.93
CA ALA A 477 -15.03 -4.01 -3.97
C ALA A 477 -15.32 -3.09 -2.78
N GLY A 478 -16.60 -2.90 -2.44
CA GLY A 478 -17.01 -2.06 -1.32
C GLY A 478 -16.59 -2.63 0.04
N LEU A 479 -16.82 -3.94 0.24
CA LEU A 479 -16.38 -4.67 1.42
C LEU A 479 -14.86 -4.62 1.60
N SER A 480 -14.10 -4.81 0.52
CA SER A 480 -12.64 -4.71 0.56
C SER A 480 -12.15 -3.30 0.89
N CYS A 481 -12.74 -2.27 0.28
CA CYS A 481 -12.40 -0.88 0.59
C CYS A 481 -12.65 -0.56 2.07
N ALA A 482 -13.82 -0.97 2.59
CA ALA A 482 -14.20 -0.77 3.98
C ALA A 482 -13.23 -1.48 4.95
N TYR A 483 -12.88 -2.73 4.65
CA TYR A 483 -11.92 -3.52 5.42
C TYR A 483 -10.57 -2.81 5.56
N TYR A 484 -9.98 -2.36 4.45
CA TYR A 484 -8.66 -1.72 4.48
C TYR A 484 -8.68 -0.34 5.14
N LEU A 485 -9.78 0.42 5.01
CA LEU A 485 -9.98 1.66 5.78
C LEU A 485 -10.12 1.38 7.28
N ALA A 486 -10.89 0.37 7.67
CA ALA A 486 -11.07 -0.01 9.07
C ALA A 486 -9.76 -0.47 9.73
N LEU A 487 -8.91 -1.21 9.00
CA LEU A 487 -7.58 -1.58 9.47
C LEU A 487 -6.67 -0.39 9.74
N ARG A 488 -6.84 0.72 9.00
CA ARG A 488 -6.10 1.98 9.22
C ARG A 488 -6.71 2.88 10.29
N GLY A 489 -7.81 2.47 10.92
CA GLY A 489 -8.44 3.21 12.01
C GLY A 489 -9.56 4.17 11.59
N TYR A 490 -10.15 4.00 10.40
CA TYR A 490 -11.41 4.66 10.04
C TYR A 490 -12.63 3.85 10.54
N SER A 491 -13.79 4.49 10.57
CA SER A 491 -15.11 3.84 10.72
C SER A 491 -15.94 4.15 9.48
N PRO A 492 -15.68 3.49 8.33
CA PRO A 492 -16.39 3.76 7.10
C PRO A 492 -17.84 3.25 7.18
N THR A 493 -18.74 3.92 6.45
CA THR A 493 -20.14 3.50 6.29
C THR A 493 -20.36 3.01 4.87
N ILE A 494 -20.87 1.79 4.72
CA ILE A 494 -21.34 1.24 3.45
C ILE A 494 -22.86 1.48 3.35
N PHE A 495 -23.31 2.03 2.23
CA PHE A 495 -24.72 2.16 1.87
C PHE A 495 -25.05 1.11 0.81
N GLU A 496 -25.95 0.19 1.14
CA GLU A 496 -26.35 -0.92 0.29
C GLU A 496 -27.84 -0.81 -0.04
N LYS A 497 -28.17 -0.86 -1.32
CA LYS A 497 -29.55 -0.76 -1.82
C LYS A 497 -30.39 -1.97 -1.41
N ASN A 498 -29.81 -3.16 -1.43
CA ASN A 498 -30.52 -4.40 -1.17
C ASN A 498 -30.64 -4.69 0.32
N GLU A 499 -31.43 -5.71 0.67
CA GLU A 499 -31.69 -6.11 2.06
C GLU A 499 -30.47 -6.74 2.73
N LYS A 500 -29.67 -7.51 1.99
CA LYS A 500 -28.47 -8.19 2.48
C LYS A 500 -27.21 -7.60 1.81
N PRO A 501 -26.09 -7.48 2.55
CA PRO A 501 -24.81 -7.12 1.95
C PRO A 501 -24.19 -8.31 1.21
N GLY A 502 -23.20 -8.06 0.36
CA GLY A 502 -22.49 -9.07 -0.44
C GLY A 502 -22.62 -8.86 -1.96
N GLY A 503 -23.57 -8.04 -2.42
CA GLY A 503 -23.77 -7.73 -3.83
C GLY A 503 -23.96 -8.99 -4.69
N MET A 504 -23.25 -9.10 -5.81
CA MET A 504 -23.35 -10.27 -6.70
C MET A 504 -22.95 -11.60 -6.03
N LEU A 505 -22.23 -11.59 -4.92
CA LEU A 505 -21.97 -12.80 -4.15
C LEU A 505 -23.27 -13.43 -3.62
N VAL A 506 -24.18 -12.60 -3.14
CA VAL A 506 -25.49 -13.02 -2.59
C VAL A 506 -26.56 -13.09 -3.65
N TYR A 507 -26.54 -12.20 -4.64
CA TYR A 507 -27.64 -12.02 -5.59
C TYR A 507 -27.35 -12.57 -6.99
N GLY A 508 -26.11 -12.94 -7.30
CA GLY A 508 -25.71 -13.41 -8.63
C GLY A 508 -25.23 -14.86 -8.64
N ILE A 509 -24.50 -15.27 -7.60
CA ILE A 509 -23.90 -16.61 -7.55
C ILE A 509 -24.91 -17.61 -6.94
N PRO A 510 -25.10 -18.79 -7.55
CA PRO A 510 -25.94 -19.84 -6.97
C PRO A 510 -25.45 -20.36 -5.62
N SER A 511 -26.39 -20.63 -4.71
CA SER A 511 -26.05 -21.08 -3.35
C SER A 511 -25.25 -22.38 -3.35
N TYR A 512 -25.52 -23.30 -4.30
CA TYR A 512 -24.79 -24.58 -4.40
C TYR A 512 -23.29 -24.43 -4.75
N LYS A 513 -22.84 -23.21 -5.05
CA LYS A 513 -21.41 -22.87 -5.19
C LYS A 513 -20.90 -22.05 -4.02
N LEU A 514 -21.69 -21.06 -3.59
CA LEU A 514 -21.35 -20.15 -2.51
C LEU A 514 -22.54 -19.99 -1.57
N GLN A 515 -22.44 -20.61 -0.39
CA GLN A 515 -23.49 -20.57 0.62
C GLN A 515 -23.55 -19.20 1.33
N ASP A 516 -24.75 -18.76 1.71
CA ASP A 516 -25.00 -17.51 2.43
C ASP A 516 -24.16 -17.42 3.73
N GLU A 517 -23.98 -18.55 4.43
CA GLU A 517 -23.23 -18.61 5.68
C GLU A 517 -21.75 -18.28 5.48
N VAL A 518 -21.16 -18.64 4.34
CA VAL A 518 -19.76 -18.31 4.01
C VAL A 518 -19.60 -16.82 3.81
N ILE A 519 -20.55 -16.20 3.08
CA ILE A 519 -20.55 -14.77 2.82
C ILE A 519 -20.73 -14.00 4.13
N GLN A 520 -21.72 -14.40 4.92
CA GLN A 520 -22.05 -13.74 6.18
C GLN A 520 -20.88 -13.81 7.17
N ALA A 521 -20.19 -14.94 7.28
CA ALA A 521 -19.05 -15.10 8.20
C ALA A 521 -17.91 -14.10 7.91
N GLU A 522 -17.61 -13.83 6.63
CA GLU A 522 -16.56 -12.87 6.27
C GLU A 522 -17.02 -11.42 6.39
N ILE A 523 -18.30 -11.13 6.16
CA ILE A 523 -18.88 -9.80 6.39
C ILE A 523 -18.88 -9.46 7.88
N GLU A 524 -19.21 -10.41 8.75
CA GLU A 524 -19.17 -10.22 10.21
C GLU A 524 -17.77 -9.79 10.69
N ILE A 525 -16.69 -10.34 10.12
CA ILE A 525 -15.32 -9.91 10.44
C ILE A 525 -15.10 -8.44 10.09
N ILE A 526 -15.66 -7.98 8.97
CA ILE A 526 -15.57 -6.58 8.53
C ILE A 526 -16.36 -5.68 9.49
N GLU A 527 -17.53 -6.11 9.95
CA GLU A 527 -18.32 -5.41 10.97
C GLU A 527 -17.61 -5.38 12.34
N GLU A 528 -16.97 -6.48 12.76
CA GLU A 528 -16.16 -6.57 13.98
C GLU A 528 -14.96 -5.61 13.96
N LEU A 529 -14.44 -5.27 12.77
CA LEU A 529 -13.44 -4.23 12.58
C LEU A 529 -14.02 -2.80 12.71
N GLY A 530 -15.34 -2.64 12.88
CA GLY A 530 -16.01 -1.36 13.11
C GLY A 530 -16.52 -0.67 11.85
N VAL A 531 -16.75 -1.43 10.78
CA VAL A 531 -17.47 -0.96 9.58
C VAL A 531 -18.97 -0.96 9.85
N GLU A 532 -19.65 0.10 9.44
CA GLU A 532 -21.12 0.19 9.50
C GLU A 532 -21.70 -0.14 8.12
N ILE A 533 -22.67 -1.05 8.05
CA ILE A 533 -23.36 -1.41 6.80
C ILE A 533 -24.84 -1.05 6.93
N LYS A 534 -25.31 -0.14 6.06
CA LYS A 534 -26.70 0.32 5.99
C LYS A 534 -27.39 -0.28 4.77
N CYS A 535 -28.04 -1.41 4.96
CA CYS A 535 -28.86 -2.07 3.94
C CYS A 535 -30.20 -1.35 3.72
N GLY A 536 -30.82 -1.57 2.56
CA GLY A 536 -32.08 -0.95 2.16
C GLY A 536 -32.00 0.56 1.86
N VAL A 537 -30.81 1.09 1.60
CA VAL A 537 -30.59 2.52 1.31
C VAL A 537 -30.02 2.67 -0.10
N GLU A 538 -30.82 3.22 -1.02
CA GLU A 538 -30.41 3.50 -2.40
C GLU A 538 -29.93 4.96 -2.53
N VAL A 539 -28.61 5.15 -2.62
CA VAL A 539 -28.03 6.48 -2.84
C VAL A 539 -28.35 6.97 -4.25
N GLY A 540 -28.84 8.21 -4.35
CA GLY A 540 -29.48 8.79 -5.54
C GLY A 540 -31.01 8.79 -5.45
N LYS A 541 -31.63 7.98 -4.58
CA LYS A 541 -33.09 7.90 -4.42
C LYS A 541 -33.56 8.20 -3.01
N ASP A 542 -33.01 7.49 -2.03
CA ASP A 542 -33.36 7.66 -0.61
C ASP A 542 -32.51 8.74 0.06
N ILE A 543 -31.26 8.91 -0.41
CA ILE A 543 -30.33 9.97 0.01
C ILE A 543 -29.39 10.31 -1.16
N SER A 544 -29.11 11.59 -1.38
CA SER A 544 -28.19 12.06 -2.43
C SER A 544 -26.74 12.15 -1.95
N LEU A 545 -25.79 12.20 -2.89
CA LEU A 545 -24.38 12.47 -2.54
C LEU A 545 -24.20 13.83 -1.86
N ASP A 546 -24.97 14.84 -2.25
CA ASP A 546 -24.92 16.17 -1.63
C ASP A 546 -25.44 16.19 -0.19
N GLU A 547 -26.47 15.41 0.11
CA GLU A 547 -26.93 15.22 1.49
C GLU A 547 -25.86 14.51 2.34
N LEU A 548 -25.18 13.50 1.79
CA LEU A 548 -24.07 12.85 2.47
C LEU A 548 -22.88 13.83 2.69
N ARG A 549 -22.55 14.67 1.72
CA ARG A 549 -21.56 15.76 1.90
C ARG A 549 -21.99 16.69 3.04
N ALA A 550 -23.27 17.06 3.11
CA ALA A 550 -23.83 17.88 4.19
C ALA A 550 -23.76 17.19 5.58
N GLU A 551 -23.81 15.85 5.62
CA GLU A 551 -23.56 15.04 6.83
C GLU A 551 -22.06 14.90 7.19
N GLY A 552 -21.17 15.53 6.43
CA GLY A 552 -19.74 15.59 6.69
C GLY A 552 -18.93 14.44 6.08
N TYR A 553 -19.51 13.64 5.17
CA TYR A 553 -18.73 12.70 4.36
C TYR A 553 -17.81 13.49 3.40
N GLN A 554 -16.54 13.11 3.38
CA GLN A 554 -15.49 13.82 2.66
C GLN A 554 -15.06 13.10 1.38
N GLY A 555 -15.22 11.79 1.30
CA GLY A 555 -14.86 10.99 0.13
C GLY A 555 -15.84 9.83 -0.08
N PHE A 556 -16.03 9.47 -1.35
CA PHE A 556 -17.01 8.51 -1.82
C PHE A 556 -16.35 7.42 -2.66
N TYR A 557 -16.57 6.16 -2.32
CA TYR A 557 -16.19 5.02 -3.16
C TYR A 557 -17.42 4.39 -3.78
N LEU A 558 -17.56 4.45 -5.09
CA LEU A 558 -18.68 3.86 -5.81
C LEU A 558 -18.31 2.44 -6.24
N ALA A 559 -19.05 1.47 -5.68
CA ALA A 559 -18.87 0.04 -5.85
C ALA A 559 -20.21 -0.67 -6.12
N ILE A 560 -21.12 -0.02 -6.86
CA ILE A 560 -22.47 -0.53 -7.17
C ILE A 560 -22.49 -1.71 -8.16
N GLY A 561 -21.36 -1.98 -8.82
CA GLY A 561 -21.21 -3.06 -9.80
C GLY A 561 -21.98 -2.83 -11.11
N CYS A 562 -22.30 -3.94 -11.79
CA CYS A 562 -23.13 -4.00 -12.99
C CYS A 562 -24.40 -4.81 -12.70
N GLN A 563 -25.41 -4.17 -12.11
CA GLN A 563 -26.59 -4.78 -11.52
C GLN A 563 -27.73 -5.11 -12.49
N GLY A 564 -27.73 -4.55 -13.70
CA GLY A 564 -28.77 -4.77 -14.71
C GLY A 564 -28.38 -5.86 -15.71
N GLY A 565 -29.37 -6.49 -16.33
CA GLY A 565 -29.17 -7.43 -17.43
C GLY A 565 -29.36 -6.78 -18.80
N ARG A 566 -28.63 -7.26 -19.82
CA ARG A 566 -28.80 -6.80 -21.21
C ARG A 566 -29.77 -7.70 -21.99
N LEU A 567 -30.56 -7.07 -22.86
CA LEU A 567 -31.45 -7.73 -23.83
C LEU A 567 -30.86 -7.65 -25.25
N PRO A 568 -31.13 -8.65 -26.11
CA PRO A 568 -30.51 -8.76 -27.44
C PRO A 568 -31.08 -7.79 -28.49
N ASN A 569 -32.11 -7.02 -28.16
CA ASN A 569 -32.86 -6.12 -29.04
C ASN A 569 -33.49 -6.86 -30.23
N ILE A 570 -34.27 -7.91 -29.94
CA ILE A 570 -34.97 -8.74 -30.93
C ILE A 570 -36.50 -8.70 -30.74
N PRO A 571 -37.29 -9.01 -31.78
CA PRO A 571 -38.74 -9.13 -31.64
C PRO A 571 -39.13 -10.16 -30.56
N GLY A 572 -40.06 -9.78 -29.70
CA GLY A 572 -40.63 -10.66 -28.66
C GLY A 572 -39.79 -10.80 -27.37
N GLU A 573 -38.66 -10.10 -27.23
CA GLU A 573 -37.78 -10.24 -26.05
C GLU A 573 -38.40 -9.86 -24.70
N ASN A 574 -39.50 -9.10 -24.70
CA ASN A 574 -40.25 -8.70 -23.50
C ASN A 574 -41.49 -9.61 -23.24
N ALA A 575 -41.56 -10.78 -23.87
CA ALA A 575 -42.61 -11.75 -23.62
C ALA A 575 -42.59 -12.25 -22.17
N GLU A 576 -43.75 -12.65 -21.64
CA GLU A 576 -43.83 -13.35 -20.35
C GLU A 576 -43.00 -14.63 -20.40
N ASN A 577 -42.18 -14.88 -19.37
CA ASN A 577 -41.13 -15.91 -19.28
C ASN A 577 -39.84 -15.67 -20.09
N ALA A 578 -39.63 -14.46 -20.62
CA ALA A 578 -38.33 -14.02 -21.10
C ALA A 578 -37.64 -13.16 -20.03
N HIS A 579 -36.49 -13.61 -19.53
CA HIS A 579 -35.78 -12.95 -18.43
C HIS A 579 -34.32 -12.66 -18.82
N THR A 580 -33.73 -11.65 -18.19
CA THR A 580 -32.26 -11.57 -18.14
C THR A 580 -31.73 -12.57 -17.11
N ALA A 581 -30.51 -13.07 -17.31
CA ALA A 581 -29.88 -13.97 -16.36
C ALA A 581 -29.67 -13.33 -14.98
N VAL A 582 -29.41 -12.02 -14.94
CA VAL A 582 -29.22 -11.28 -13.69
C VAL A 582 -30.51 -11.27 -12.86
N ASP A 583 -31.64 -10.94 -13.48
CA ASP A 583 -32.94 -10.93 -12.79
C ASP A 583 -33.36 -12.35 -12.39
N PHE A 584 -33.18 -13.30 -13.30
CA PHE A 584 -33.49 -14.71 -13.04
C PHE A 584 -32.71 -15.25 -11.84
N LEU A 585 -31.38 -15.07 -11.81
CA LEU A 585 -30.55 -15.58 -10.71
C LEU A 585 -30.86 -14.86 -9.39
N ARG A 586 -31.08 -13.55 -9.40
CA ARG A 586 -31.46 -12.79 -8.20
C ARG A 586 -32.68 -13.36 -7.50
N GLU A 587 -33.66 -13.85 -8.25
CA GLU A 587 -34.89 -14.42 -7.72
C GLU A 587 -34.75 -15.90 -7.28
N ASN A 588 -33.83 -16.64 -7.89
CA ASN A 588 -33.85 -18.11 -7.88
C ASN A 588 -32.59 -18.77 -7.31
N ASN A 589 -31.50 -18.03 -7.10
CA ASN A 589 -30.17 -18.59 -6.80
C ASN A 589 -30.07 -19.40 -5.50
N ALA A 590 -30.94 -19.15 -4.51
CA ALA A 590 -31.01 -19.87 -3.24
C ALA A 590 -32.10 -20.96 -3.20
N GLY A 591 -32.72 -21.29 -4.33
CA GLY A 591 -33.84 -22.26 -4.39
C GLY A 591 -35.14 -21.73 -3.79
N ASN A 592 -35.22 -20.42 -3.54
CA ASN A 592 -36.39 -19.74 -2.99
C ASN A 592 -37.45 -19.41 -4.06
N GLY A 593 -37.12 -19.64 -5.34
CA GLY A 593 -37.99 -19.40 -6.47
C GLY A 593 -39.07 -20.47 -6.66
N GLU A 594 -40.08 -20.14 -7.47
CA GLU A 594 -41.11 -21.12 -7.85
C GLU A 594 -40.52 -22.22 -8.75
N PRO A 595 -41.01 -23.48 -8.65
CA PRO A 595 -40.62 -24.53 -9.57
C PRO A 595 -40.85 -24.10 -11.03
N ILE A 596 -39.87 -24.37 -11.90
CA ILE A 596 -39.97 -24.07 -13.33
C ILE A 596 -40.53 -25.29 -14.05
N GLU A 597 -41.69 -25.16 -14.66
CA GLU A 597 -42.30 -26.19 -15.51
C GLU A 597 -42.01 -25.92 -16.99
N GLY A 598 -41.89 -26.97 -17.80
CA GLY A 598 -41.66 -26.84 -19.24
C GLY A 598 -40.19 -26.72 -19.64
N LYS A 599 -39.95 -26.33 -20.89
CA LYS A 599 -38.63 -26.31 -21.51
C LYS A 599 -38.01 -24.92 -21.43
N VAL A 600 -36.75 -24.88 -21.02
CA VAL A 600 -35.97 -23.65 -20.85
C VAL A 600 -34.90 -23.56 -21.93
N VAL A 601 -34.80 -22.39 -22.55
CA VAL A 601 -33.66 -22.02 -23.40
C VAL A 601 -32.83 -20.93 -22.73
N VAL A 602 -31.53 -21.17 -22.60
CA VAL A 602 -30.57 -20.18 -22.08
C VAL A 602 -29.68 -19.70 -23.24
N ILE A 603 -29.52 -18.39 -23.39
CA ILE A 603 -28.68 -17.77 -24.42
C ILE A 603 -27.42 -17.20 -23.77
N GLY A 604 -26.25 -17.72 -24.12
CA GLY A 604 -24.96 -17.25 -23.62
C GLY A 604 -23.93 -18.38 -23.45
N GLY A 605 -22.64 -18.04 -23.50
CA GLY A 605 -21.53 -18.99 -23.40
C GLY A 605 -20.68 -18.91 -22.12
N GLY A 606 -20.91 -17.92 -21.24
CA GLY A 606 -20.12 -17.69 -20.02
C GLY A 606 -20.66 -18.38 -18.77
N ASN A 607 -19.95 -18.24 -17.65
CA ASN A 607 -20.31 -18.87 -16.36
C ASN A 607 -21.74 -18.53 -15.90
N VAL A 608 -22.18 -17.28 -16.09
CA VAL A 608 -23.56 -16.86 -15.74
C VAL A 608 -24.63 -17.63 -16.53
N ALA A 609 -24.34 -18.01 -17.79
CA ALA A 609 -25.23 -18.84 -18.60
C ALA A 609 -25.29 -20.28 -18.06
N ILE A 610 -24.13 -20.83 -17.67
CA ILE A 610 -24.05 -22.13 -17.00
C ILE A 610 -24.85 -22.13 -15.70
N ASP A 611 -24.67 -21.10 -14.86
CA ASP A 611 -25.41 -20.93 -13.61
C ASP A 611 -26.92 -20.91 -13.85
N SER A 612 -27.37 -20.09 -14.80
CA SER A 612 -28.79 -20.00 -15.16
C SER A 612 -29.36 -21.34 -15.62
N ALA A 613 -28.60 -22.10 -16.41
CA ALA A 613 -29.00 -23.40 -16.91
C ALA A 613 -29.06 -24.45 -15.78
N CYS A 614 -28.07 -24.49 -14.90
CA CYS A 614 -28.02 -25.39 -13.76
C CYS A 614 -29.13 -25.08 -12.75
N VAL A 615 -29.36 -23.80 -12.41
CA VAL A 615 -30.47 -23.38 -11.54
C VAL A 615 -31.82 -23.78 -12.14
N SER A 616 -32.01 -23.60 -13.45
CA SER A 616 -33.24 -24.05 -14.14
C SER A 616 -33.46 -25.56 -14.01
N ALA A 617 -32.40 -26.36 -14.16
CA ALA A 617 -32.47 -27.81 -14.01
C ALA A 617 -32.78 -28.25 -12.56
N LYS A 618 -32.25 -27.52 -11.57
CA LYS A 618 -32.50 -27.74 -10.13
C LYS A 618 -33.94 -27.38 -9.74
N LEU A 619 -34.51 -26.34 -10.34
CA LEU A 619 -35.91 -25.91 -10.12
C LEU A 619 -36.96 -26.81 -10.80
N GLY A 620 -36.53 -27.81 -11.57
CA GLY A 620 -37.43 -28.85 -12.09
C GLY A 620 -37.79 -28.74 -13.57
N ALA A 621 -37.11 -27.89 -14.35
CA ALA A 621 -37.35 -27.77 -15.79
C ALA A 621 -37.32 -29.14 -16.51
N ASP A 622 -38.25 -29.35 -17.47
CA ASP A 622 -38.38 -30.60 -18.22
C ASP A 622 -37.16 -30.86 -19.10
N SER A 623 -36.59 -29.80 -19.67
CA SER A 623 -35.34 -29.83 -20.42
C SER A 623 -34.70 -28.45 -20.44
N VAL A 624 -33.37 -28.39 -20.39
CA VAL A 624 -32.60 -27.15 -20.45
C VAL A 624 -31.65 -27.21 -21.64
N ASN A 625 -31.80 -26.27 -22.57
CA ASN A 625 -30.95 -26.14 -23.75
C ASN A 625 -30.24 -24.79 -23.73
N MET A 626 -28.92 -24.81 -23.68
CA MET A 626 -28.10 -23.62 -23.81
C MET A 626 -27.68 -23.43 -25.27
N TYR A 627 -27.70 -22.18 -25.74
CA TYR A 627 -27.20 -21.78 -27.05
C TYR A 627 -26.19 -20.65 -26.90
N CYS A 628 -25.01 -20.81 -27.49
CA CYS A 628 -23.93 -19.83 -27.45
C CYS A 628 -23.43 -19.48 -28.85
N LEU A 629 -22.77 -18.33 -28.99
CA LEU A 629 -22.26 -17.83 -30.26
C LEU A 629 -20.97 -18.53 -30.67
N GLU A 630 -20.21 -18.92 -29.65
CA GLU A 630 -18.88 -19.49 -29.69
C GLU A 630 -18.91 -20.96 -30.15
N CYS A 631 -17.84 -21.42 -30.77
CA CYS A 631 -17.59 -22.85 -30.87
C CYS A 631 -17.19 -23.42 -29.50
N ALA A 632 -17.10 -24.75 -29.38
CA ALA A 632 -16.84 -25.40 -28.10
C ALA A 632 -15.50 -24.97 -27.46
N GLU A 633 -14.48 -24.69 -28.28
CA GLU A 633 -13.15 -24.27 -27.86
C GLU A 633 -13.06 -22.79 -27.49
N GLU A 634 -14.01 -21.98 -27.95
CA GLU A 634 -14.06 -20.52 -27.74
C GLU A 634 -14.99 -20.11 -26.59
N MET A 635 -15.67 -21.07 -25.95
CA MET A 635 -16.60 -20.78 -24.86
C MET A 635 -15.91 -20.06 -23.69
N PRO A 636 -16.47 -18.94 -23.20
CA PRO A 636 -15.91 -18.22 -22.05
C PRO A 636 -16.05 -18.97 -20.72
N ALA A 637 -16.99 -19.92 -20.61
CA ALA A 637 -17.18 -20.69 -19.38
C ALA A 637 -16.02 -21.67 -19.13
N SER A 638 -15.71 -21.92 -17.85
CA SER A 638 -14.63 -22.85 -17.51
C SER A 638 -15.00 -24.29 -17.88
N SER A 639 -13.98 -25.13 -18.11
CA SER A 639 -14.19 -26.55 -18.40
C SER A 639 -14.91 -27.29 -17.27
N GLU A 640 -14.62 -26.93 -16.01
CA GLU A 640 -15.26 -27.52 -14.81
C GLU A 640 -16.77 -27.21 -14.78
N GLU A 641 -17.12 -25.95 -15.06
CA GLU A 641 -18.49 -25.45 -15.14
C GLU A 641 -19.30 -26.16 -16.23
N ILE A 642 -18.68 -26.32 -17.41
CA ILE A 642 -19.30 -27.04 -18.54
C ILE A 642 -19.57 -28.52 -18.18
N LEU A 643 -18.67 -29.16 -17.44
CA LEU A 643 -18.85 -30.55 -17.01
C LEU A 643 -19.97 -30.68 -15.98
N GLU A 644 -20.08 -29.76 -15.04
CA GLU A 644 -21.18 -29.74 -14.06
C GLU A 644 -22.54 -29.55 -14.75
N ALA A 645 -22.65 -28.62 -15.70
CA ALA A 645 -23.87 -28.42 -16.49
C ALA A 645 -24.29 -29.69 -17.24
N ARG A 646 -23.34 -30.39 -17.86
CA ARG A 646 -23.60 -31.66 -18.56
C ARG A 646 -24.05 -32.75 -17.58
N ALA A 647 -23.46 -32.81 -16.39
CA ALA A 647 -23.89 -33.75 -15.34
C ALA A 647 -25.35 -33.50 -14.90
N MET A 648 -25.83 -32.26 -15.01
CA MET A 648 -27.23 -31.89 -14.79
C MET A 648 -28.15 -32.08 -16.01
N ASN A 649 -27.67 -32.72 -17.08
CA ASN A 649 -28.37 -32.93 -18.35
C ASN A 649 -28.69 -31.63 -19.12
N VAL A 650 -27.90 -30.57 -18.93
CA VAL A 650 -27.96 -29.38 -19.79
C VAL A 650 -27.35 -29.70 -21.15
N THR A 651 -28.10 -29.45 -22.22
CA THR A 651 -27.60 -29.59 -23.60
C THR A 651 -27.01 -28.28 -24.08
N ILE A 652 -25.75 -28.28 -24.53
CA ILE A 652 -25.04 -27.09 -25.00
C ILE A 652 -24.93 -27.12 -26.52
N ASN A 653 -25.45 -26.09 -27.18
CA ASN A 653 -25.49 -25.95 -28.63
C ASN A 653 -24.66 -24.73 -29.04
N HIS A 654 -23.65 -24.98 -29.85
CA HIS A 654 -22.67 -23.97 -30.26
C HIS A 654 -23.08 -23.27 -31.55
N GLU A 655 -22.49 -22.10 -31.80
CA GLU A 655 -22.60 -21.34 -33.04
C GLU A 655 -24.04 -20.90 -33.40
N TYR A 656 -24.83 -20.47 -32.41
CA TYR A 656 -26.19 -19.94 -32.61
C TYR A 656 -26.42 -18.64 -31.83
N GLY A 657 -27.00 -17.65 -32.51
CA GLY A 657 -27.49 -16.41 -31.89
C GLY A 657 -29.01 -16.25 -31.97
N PRO A 658 -29.62 -15.45 -31.09
CA PRO A 658 -31.06 -15.24 -31.10
C PRO A 658 -31.50 -14.35 -32.27
N LYS A 659 -32.64 -14.69 -32.90
CA LYS A 659 -33.25 -13.94 -34.01
C LYS A 659 -34.58 -13.30 -33.61
N GLU A 660 -35.48 -14.06 -32.99
CA GLU A 660 -36.77 -13.59 -32.46
C GLU A 660 -37.34 -14.59 -31.44
N ILE A 661 -38.16 -14.11 -30.50
CA ILE A 661 -38.99 -14.95 -29.63
C ILE A 661 -40.38 -15.12 -30.26
N LEU A 662 -40.84 -16.37 -30.33
CA LEU A 662 -42.20 -16.71 -30.71
C LEU A 662 -43.11 -16.67 -29.48
N GLN A 663 -44.24 -15.97 -29.59
CA GLN A 663 -45.17 -15.77 -28.49
C GLN A 663 -46.63 -15.97 -28.90
N GLU A 664 -47.42 -16.56 -28.00
CA GLU A 664 -48.88 -16.64 -28.11
C GLU A 664 -49.50 -16.00 -26.86
N ALA A 665 -50.47 -15.10 -27.05
CA ALA A 665 -51.09 -14.33 -25.98
C ALA A 665 -50.09 -13.58 -25.05
N GLY A 666 -48.90 -13.24 -25.57
CA GLY A 666 -47.84 -12.54 -24.82
C GLY A 666 -46.89 -13.45 -24.05
N LYS A 667 -47.08 -14.77 -24.09
CA LYS A 667 -46.24 -15.77 -23.43
C LYS A 667 -45.31 -16.47 -24.42
N VAL A 668 -44.08 -16.77 -24.00
CA VAL A 668 -43.09 -17.52 -24.80
C VAL A 668 -43.64 -18.90 -25.21
N THR A 669 -43.48 -19.24 -26.49
CA THR A 669 -43.80 -20.56 -27.07
C THR A 669 -42.64 -21.18 -27.86
N GLY A 670 -41.60 -20.38 -28.12
CA GLY A 670 -40.38 -20.83 -28.78
C GLY A 670 -39.43 -19.69 -29.05
N ILE A 671 -38.24 -20.03 -29.56
CA ILE A 671 -37.25 -19.06 -30.01
C ILE A 671 -36.72 -19.47 -31.38
N VAL A 672 -36.52 -18.49 -32.26
CA VAL A 672 -35.82 -18.67 -33.53
C VAL A 672 -34.38 -18.24 -33.34
N LEU A 673 -33.47 -19.13 -33.71
CA LEU A 673 -32.02 -18.92 -33.65
C LEU A 673 -31.46 -18.89 -35.07
N LYS A 674 -30.34 -18.19 -35.26
CA LYS A 674 -29.61 -18.10 -36.52
C LYS A 674 -28.16 -18.54 -36.34
N LYS A 675 -27.58 -19.14 -37.37
CA LYS A 675 -26.19 -19.64 -37.32
C LYS A 675 -25.22 -18.49 -37.14
N CYS A 676 -24.38 -18.57 -36.11
CA CYS A 676 -23.21 -17.70 -35.94
C CYS A 676 -22.07 -18.28 -36.78
N THR A 677 -21.52 -17.50 -37.71
CA THR A 677 -20.44 -17.93 -38.59
C THR A 677 -19.06 -17.53 -38.08
N SER A 678 -19.01 -16.56 -37.16
CA SER A 678 -17.78 -16.03 -36.56
C SER A 678 -18.15 -15.12 -35.39
N VAL A 679 -17.45 -15.24 -34.25
CA VAL A 679 -17.67 -14.39 -33.06
C VAL A 679 -16.79 -13.14 -33.07
N PHE A 680 -15.55 -13.28 -33.54
CA PHE A 680 -14.53 -12.24 -33.51
C PHE A 680 -14.16 -11.76 -34.91
N ASP A 681 -13.85 -10.46 -35.05
CA ASP A 681 -13.28 -9.93 -36.29
C ASP A 681 -11.81 -10.38 -36.47
N ALA A 682 -11.20 -9.98 -37.59
CA ALA A 682 -9.80 -10.31 -37.91
C ALA A 682 -8.77 -9.74 -36.92
N ASN A 683 -9.16 -8.79 -36.06
CA ASN A 683 -8.32 -8.21 -35.01
C ASN A 683 -8.61 -8.83 -33.63
N GLY A 684 -9.50 -9.83 -33.54
CA GLY A 684 -9.89 -10.47 -32.30
C GLY A 684 -10.93 -9.68 -31.49
N HIS A 685 -11.52 -8.62 -32.05
CA HIS A 685 -12.59 -7.89 -31.35
C HIS A 685 -13.92 -8.63 -31.49
N PHE A 686 -14.70 -8.66 -30.41
CA PHE A 686 -16.05 -9.22 -30.43
C PHE A 686 -16.93 -8.50 -31.46
N ASN A 687 -17.32 -9.21 -32.52
CA ASN A 687 -18.09 -8.71 -33.66
C ASN A 687 -18.81 -9.87 -34.39
N PRO A 688 -19.85 -10.45 -33.76
CA PRO A 688 -20.46 -11.68 -34.26
C PRO A 688 -21.11 -11.49 -35.63
N GLN A 689 -20.86 -12.43 -36.53
CA GLN A 689 -21.43 -12.51 -37.89
C GLN A 689 -22.39 -13.68 -37.98
N TYR A 690 -23.48 -13.51 -38.73
CA TYR A 690 -24.57 -14.48 -38.81
C TYR A 690 -24.93 -14.84 -40.26
N ASP A 691 -25.32 -16.10 -40.47
CA ASP A 691 -26.09 -16.48 -41.67
C ASP A 691 -27.60 -16.34 -41.36
N GLU A 692 -28.21 -15.29 -41.89
CA GLU A 692 -29.62 -15.00 -41.66
C GLU A 692 -30.59 -16.02 -42.31
N ASN A 693 -30.10 -16.88 -43.20
CA ASN A 693 -30.89 -17.91 -43.88
C ASN A 693 -30.81 -19.27 -43.18
N ASP A 694 -29.76 -19.51 -42.41
CA ASP A 694 -29.60 -20.75 -41.62
C ASP A 694 -30.20 -20.52 -40.22
N THR A 695 -31.48 -20.86 -40.09
CA THR A 695 -32.24 -20.68 -38.86
C THR A 695 -32.86 -21.97 -38.35
N ILE A 696 -32.91 -22.12 -37.03
CA ILE A 696 -33.62 -23.19 -36.34
C ILE A 696 -34.70 -22.61 -35.43
N THR A 697 -35.80 -23.33 -35.26
CA THR A 697 -36.87 -22.98 -34.31
C THR A 697 -36.89 -23.99 -33.19
N VAL A 698 -36.81 -23.51 -31.95
CA VAL A 698 -36.74 -24.33 -30.74
C VAL A 698 -37.98 -24.05 -29.89
N PRO A 699 -38.92 -25.01 -29.76
CA PRO A 699 -40.07 -24.88 -28.87
C PRO A 699 -39.63 -24.81 -27.40
N CYS A 700 -40.06 -23.77 -26.69
CA CYS A 700 -39.77 -23.56 -25.28
C CYS A 700 -40.81 -22.64 -24.63
N GLU A 701 -40.89 -22.69 -23.31
CA GLU A 701 -41.82 -21.90 -22.51
C GLU A 701 -41.09 -20.81 -21.69
N HIS A 702 -39.76 -20.88 -21.63
CA HIS A 702 -38.89 -19.93 -20.93
C HIS A 702 -37.64 -19.63 -21.75
N VAL A 703 -37.24 -18.35 -21.79
CA VAL A 703 -35.98 -17.90 -22.40
C VAL A 703 -35.21 -17.05 -21.38
N ILE A 704 -33.93 -17.37 -21.17
CA ILE A 704 -33.05 -16.63 -20.26
C ILE A 704 -31.87 -16.07 -21.04
N PHE A 705 -31.71 -14.74 -21.05
CA PHE A 705 -30.64 -14.05 -21.76
C PHE A 705 -29.45 -13.75 -20.84
N SER A 706 -28.32 -14.41 -21.11
CA SER A 706 -27.03 -14.25 -20.41
C SER A 706 -25.98 -13.63 -21.36
N ILE A 707 -26.30 -12.45 -21.88
CA ILE A 707 -25.52 -11.77 -22.94
C ILE A 707 -24.79 -10.51 -22.45
N GLY A 708 -24.69 -10.33 -21.14
CA GLY A 708 -23.96 -9.24 -20.49
C GLY A 708 -24.76 -8.48 -19.45
N GLN A 709 -24.04 -7.68 -18.68
CA GLN A 709 -24.58 -6.86 -17.58
C GLN A 709 -24.50 -5.37 -17.93
N SER A 710 -25.30 -4.55 -17.26
CA SER A 710 -25.35 -3.10 -17.41
C SER A 710 -25.34 -2.40 -16.06
N ILE A 711 -24.92 -1.14 -16.07
CA ILE A 711 -24.87 -0.30 -14.88
C ILE A 711 -26.16 0.52 -14.81
N GLU A 712 -26.80 0.54 -13.65
CA GLU A 712 -28.03 1.29 -13.40
C GLU A 712 -27.78 2.40 -12.37
N TYR A 713 -27.40 3.59 -12.82
CA TYR A 713 -27.05 4.69 -11.92
C TYR A 713 -28.25 5.29 -11.17
N GLY A 714 -29.45 5.24 -11.76
CA GLY A 714 -30.54 6.12 -11.32
C GLY A 714 -30.06 7.57 -11.29
N ASP A 715 -30.34 8.27 -10.19
CA ASP A 715 -29.90 9.65 -9.96
C ASP A 715 -28.62 9.74 -9.10
N LEU A 716 -27.89 8.63 -8.85
CA LEU A 716 -26.68 8.60 -7.99
C LEU A 716 -25.64 9.66 -8.38
N LEU A 717 -25.42 9.82 -9.69
CA LEU A 717 -24.39 10.71 -10.26
C LEU A 717 -24.99 11.98 -10.86
N ALA A 718 -26.26 12.28 -10.58
CA ALA A 718 -26.90 13.51 -11.02
C ALA A 718 -26.08 14.73 -10.56
N ASP A 719 -25.87 15.68 -11.48
CA ASP A 719 -25.14 16.93 -11.24
C ASP A 719 -23.68 16.79 -10.76
N THR A 720 -23.07 15.60 -10.91
CA THR A 720 -21.63 15.40 -10.66
C THR A 720 -20.79 15.69 -11.90
N LYS A 721 -19.47 15.88 -11.72
CA LYS A 721 -18.50 15.99 -12.83
C LYS A 721 -18.02 14.65 -13.39
N VAL A 722 -18.60 13.52 -12.97
CA VAL A 722 -18.15 12.20 -13.43
C VAL A 722 -18.38 12.07 -14.94
N GLU A 723 -17.31 11.76 -15.67
CA GLU A 723 -17.35 11.51 -17.11
C GLU A 723 -17.55 10.01 -17.38
N PHE A 724 -18.23 9.68 -18.49
CA PHE A 724 -18.55 8.31 -18.85
C PHE A 724 -17.87 7.89 -20.16
N GLY A 725 -17.32 6.68 -20.16
CA GLY A 725 -16.67 6.05 -21.29
C GLY A 725 -17.56 5.04 -22.01
N ARG A 726 -16.92 4.05 -22.64
CA ARG A 726 -17.59 2.98 -23.39
C ARG A 726 -18.45 2.14 -22.43
N GLY A 727 -19.68 1.84 -22.84
CA GLY A 727 -20.58 0.99 -22.04
C GLY A 727 -21.15 1.69 -20.80
N ASN A 728 -21.08 3.03 -20.77
CA ASN A 728 -21.53 3.86 -19.67
C ASN A 728 -20.75 3.64 -18.36
N SER A 729 -19.49 3.18 -18.41
CA SER A 729 -18.62 3.10 -17.23
C SER A 729 -18.03 4.46 -16.89
N PRO A 730 -17.76 4.78 -15.62
CA PRO A 730 -17.12 6.04 -15.24
C PRO A 730 -15.64 6.03 -15.64
N ILE A 731 -15.14 7.19 -16.06
CA ILE A 731 -13.71 7.41 -16.34
C ILE A 731 -13.01 7.80 -15.03
N ALA A 732 -11.93 7.10 -14.72
CA ALA A 732 -11.08 7.39 -13.56
C ALA A 732 -9.60 7.18 -13.88
N ASP A 733 -8.74 7.79 -13.07
CA ASP A 733 -7.29 7.58 -13.15
C ASP A 733 -6.93 6.14 -12.74
N ALA A 734 -6.04 5.50 -13.50
CA ALA A 734 -5.74 4.08 -13.37
C ALA A 734 -4.97 3.72 -12.10
N ILE A 735 -4.32 4.69 -11.45
CA ILE A 735 -3.55 4.49 -10.22
C ILE A 735 -4.39 4.84 -9.00
N THR A 736 -5.06 5.99 -9.06
CA THR A 736 -5.76 6.57 -7.91
C THR A 736 -7.23 6.20 -7.87
N PHE A 737 -7.82 5.72 -8.98
CA PHE A 737 -9.24 5.43 -9.12
C PHE A 737 -10.13 6.67 -8.94
N GLN A 738 -9.55 7.87 -8.98
CA GLN A 738 -10.23 9.14 -8.84
C GLN A 738 -10.92 9.52 -10.16
N THR A 739 -12.17 9.94 -10.08
CA THR A 739 -12.91 10.46 -11.25
C THR A 739 -12.63 11.95 -11.46
N ALA A 740 -13.27 12.55 -12.47
CA ALA A 740 -13.24 14.00 -12.68
C ALA A 740 -13.96 14.79 -11.56
N GLU A 741 -14.77 14.14 -10.72
CA GLU A 741 -15.20 14.72 -9.45
C GLU A 741 -14.21 14.31 -8.34
N PRO A 742 -13.46 15.24 -7.71
CA PRO A 742 -12.33 14.89 -6.86
C PRO A 742 -12.65 14.00 -5.65
N ASP A 743 -13.86 14.12 -5.10
CA ASP A 743 -14.27 13.33 -3.94
C ASP A 743 -14.90 11.97 -4.30
N ILE A 744 -15.03 11.65 -5.60
CA ILE A 744 -15.61 10.39 -6.08
C ILE A 744 -14.52 9.49 -6.68
N PHE A 745 -14.43 8.29 -6.10
CA PHE A 745 -13.58 7.18 -6.52
C PHE A 745 -14.44 6.00 -6.94
N VAL A 746 -13.95 5.15 -7.84
CA VAL A 746 -14.74 4.04 -8.42
C VAL A 746 -13.95 2.74 -8.41
N GLY A 747 -14.64 1.60 -8.35
CA GLY A 747 -13.99 0.30 -8.53
C GLY A 747 -14.94 -0.88 -8.58
N GLY A 748 -14.36 -2.07 -8.72
CA GLY A 748 -15.09 -3.29 -9.05
C GLY A 748 -15.68 -3.24 -10.47
N ASP A 749 -16.74 -4.01 -10.68
CA ASP A 749 -17.39 -4.12 -11.98
C ASP A 749 -17.91 -2.78 -12.53
N LEU A 750 -18.15 -1.79 -11.66
CA LEU A 750 -18.50 -0.44 -12.09
C LEU A 750 -17.40 0.18 -12.96
N TYR A 751 -16.12 -0.03 -12.59
CA TYR A 751 -14.98 0.57 -13.25
C TYR A 751 -14.49 -0.26 -14.45
N THR A 752 -14.32 -1.57 -14.27
CA THR A 752 -13.73 -2.45 -15.30
C THR A 752 -14.75 -3.15 -16.20
N GLY A 753 -16.04 -3.03 -15.90
CA GLY A 753 -17.05 -3.99 -16.34
C GLY A 753 -16.93 -5.33 -15.60
N PRO A 754 -17.83 -6.29 -15.85
CA PRO A 754 -17.89 -7.56 -15.14
C PRO A 754 -16.58 -8.34 -15.20
N ARG A 755 -15.98 -8.61 -14.03
CA ARG A 755 -14.74 -9.38 -13.83
C ARG A 755 -14.92 -10.38 -12.67
N PHE A 756 -13.84 -10.93 -12.13
CA PHE A 756 -13.90 -11.86 -11.01
C PHE A 756 -13.85 -11.12 -9.66
N ALA A 757 -14.36 -11.76 -8.60
CA ALA A 757 -14.40 -11.16 -7.26
C ALA A 757 -13.01 -10.71 -6.77
N ILE A 758 -11.95 -11.43 -7.14
CA ILE A 758 -10.57 -11.10 -6.76
C ILE A 758 -10.07 -9.80 -7.40
N ASP A 759 -10.55 -9.45 -8.60
CA ASP A 759 -10.25 -8.16 -9.25
C ASP A 759 -10.90 -7.01 -8.48
N ALA A 760 -12.17 -7.19 -8.09
CA ALA A 760 -12.92 -6.22 -7.29
C ALA A 760 -12.29 -6.01 -5.91
N ILE A 761 -11.81 -7.07 -5.27
CA ILE A 761 -11.06 -7.02 -4.00
C ILE A 761 -9.76 -6.22 -4.17
N ALA A 762 -8.99 -6.48 -5.23
CA ALA A 762 -7.76 -5.73 -5.49
C ALA A 762 -8.04 -4.23 -5.66
N GLN A 763 -9.07 -3.87 -6.42
CA GLN A 763 -9.47 -2.47 -6.63
C GLN A 763 -9.99 -1.82 -5.34
N GLY A 764 -10.72 -2.55 -4.49
CA GLY A 764 -11.15 -2.06 -3.18
C GLY A 764 -9.99 -1.62 -2.29
N ARG A 765 -8.89 -2.37 -2.30
CA ARG A 765 -7.64 -1.99 -1.60
C ARG A 765 -7.07 -0.67 -2.14
N GLU A 766 -6.99 -0.53 -3.45
CA GLU A 766 -6.45 0.68 -4.06
C GLU A 766 -7.34 1.91 -3.82
N GLY A 767 -8.67 1.72 -3.84
CA GLY A 767 -9.65 2.73 -3.43
C GLY A 767 -9.46 3.17 -1.98
N ALA A 768 -9.20 2.23 -1.05
CA ALA A 768 -8.93 2.56 0.35
C ALA A 768 -7.65 3.40 0.55
N GLU A 769 -6.57 3.08 -0.17
CA GLU A 769 -5.33 3.89 -0.16
C GLU A 769 -5.60 5.31 -0.68
N SER A 770 -6.34 5.42 -1.79
CA SER A 770 -6.66 6.72 -2.39
C SER A 770 -7.56 7.57 -1.50
N LEU A 771 -8.60 6.98 -0.89
CA LEU A 771 -9.48 7.69 0.04
C LEU A 771 -8.75 8.10 1.30
N HIS A 772 -7.89 7.22 1.85
CA HIS A 772 -7.04 7.61 2.97
C HIS A 772 -6.21 8.84 2.59
N ARG A 773 -5.54 8.86 1.44
CA ARG A 773 -4.76 10.04 1.01
C ARG A 773 -5.65 11.26 0.75
N PHE A 774 -6.79 11.09 0.10
CA PHE A 774 -7.65 12.19 -0.33
C PHE A 774 -8.27 12.98 0.83
N VAL A 775 -8.78 12.31 1.86
CA VAL A 775 -9.47 12.98 2.98
C VAL A 775 -8.51 13.73 3.93
N HIS A 776 -7.20 13.60 3.72
CA HIS A 776 -6.19 14.36 4.43
C HIS A 776 -5.69 15.49 3.56
N GLU A 777 -5.93 16.71 4.03
CA GLU A 777 -5.54 17.95 3.34
C GLU A 777 -4.06 17.94 2.92
N ASN A 778 -3.81 18.31 1.67
CA ASN A 778 -2.48 18.43 1.05
C ASN A 778 -1.64 17.13 1.06
N ALA A 779 -2.27 15.96 1.24
CA ALA A 779 -1.61 14.69 0.97
C ALA A 779 -1.61 14.39 -0.53
N SER A 780 -0.48 13.87 -1.03
CA SER A 780 -0.36 13.43 -2.41
C SER A 780 -1.01 12.06 -2.59
N LEU A 781 -1.79 11.90 -3.66
CA LEU A 781 -2.39 10.61 -4.03
C LEU A 781 -1.37 9.60 -4.61
N THR A 782 -0.20 10.07 -5.08
CA THR A 782 0.71 9.28 -5.91
C THR A 782 2.13 9.16 -5.36
N ILE A 783 2.66 10.21 -4.72
CA ILE A 783 4.05 10.22 -4.24
C ILE A 783 4.24 9.19 -3.13
N GLY A 784 5.26 8.33 -3.29
CA GLY A 784 5.60 7.26 -2.35
C GLY A 784 4.56 6.14 -2.30
N ARG A 785 3.57 6.13 -3.21
CA ARG A 785 2.53 5.08 -3.23
C ARG A 785 3.15 3.76 -3.69
N ASN A 786 3.00 2.71 -2.90
CA ASN A 786 3.35 1.37 -3.34
C ASN A 786 2.36 0.87 -4.40
N ARG A 787 2.83 0.73 -5.64
CA ARG A 787 2.01 0.29 -6.78
C ARG A 787 1.74 -1.21 -6.81
N ARG A 788 2.44 -1.99 -5.97
CA ARG A 788 2.34 -3.45 -5.88
C ARG A 788 2.48 -4.16 -7.23
N GLU A 789 3.34 -3.63 -8.10
CA GLU A 789 3.65 -4.23 -9.39
C GLU A 789 4.65 -5.38 -9.23
N PHE A 790 4.31 -6.54 -9.80
CA PHE A 790 5.13 -7.74 -9.78
C PHE A 790 5.25 -8.32 -11.19
N ILE A 791 6.46 -8.74 -11.54
CA ILE A 791 6.76 -9.31 -12.84
C ILE A 791 6.77 -10.83 -12.70
N GLU A 792 6.13 -11.52 -13.63
CA GLU A 792 6.18 -12.98 -13.73
C GLU A 792 7.55 -13.43 -14.24
N LEU A 793 8.14 -14.46 -13.61
CA LEU A 793 9.36 -15.06 -14.14
C LEU A 793 9.08 -15.83 -15.43
N ASP A 794 10.08 -15.96 -16.31
CA ASP A 794 9.96 -16.76 -17.53
C ASP A 794 9.91 -18.25 -17.18
N THR A 795 8.72 -18.85 -17.26
CA THR A 795 8.50 -20.26 -16.92
C THR A 795 9.10 -21.24 -17.93
N ASP A 796 9.42 -20.78 -19.13
CA ASP A 796 9.99 -21.61 -20.20
C ASP A 796 11.51 -21.74 -20.07
N ASP A 797 12.16 -20.81 -19.36
CA ASP A 797 13.60 -20.81 -19.10
C ASP A 797 13.96 -21.37 -17.70
N VAL A 798 13.04 -22.08 -17.03
CA VAL A 798 13.28 -22.66 -15.70
C VAL A 798 13.98 -24.03 -15.78
N VAL A 799 15.03 -24.22 -14.98
CA VAL A 799 15.73 -25.51 -14.81
C VAL A 799 15.53 -26.03 -13.38
N LEU A 800 14.99 -27.25 -13.26
CA LEU A 800 14.74 -27.91 -11.97
C LEU A 800 15.83 -28.94 -11.66
N GLU A 801 16.39 -28.88 -10.44
CA GLU A 801 17.37 -29.89 -9.95
C GLU A 801 16.69 -31.13 -9.34
N GLY A 802 15.43 -31.00 -8.94
CA GLY A 802 14.58 -32.06 -8.38
C GLY A 802 13.25 -31.48 -7.89
N TYR A 803 12.21 -32.30 -7.79
CA TYR A 803 10.88 -31.87 -7.34
C TYR A 803 10.08 -33.06 -6.76
N ASP A 804 9.01 -32.78 -6.01
CA ASP A 804 8.11 -33.82 -5.49
C ASP A 804 7.22 -34.41 -6.59
N GLU A 805 7.21 -35.73 -6.77
CA GLU A 805 6.50 -36.44 -7.85
C GLU A 805 5.06 -36.86 -7.49
N SER A 806 4.52 -36.41 -6.34
CA SER A 806 3.16 -36.72 -5.95
C SER A 806 2.15 -36.13 -6.93
N SER A 807 1.08 -36.87 -7.19
CA SER A 807 -0.02 -36.42 -8.03
C SER A 807 -0.79 -35.26 -7.38
N ARG A 808 -1.40 -34.41 -8.21
CA ARG A 808 -2.31 -33.35 -7.76
C ARG A 808 -3.43 -33.94 -6.91
N GLN A 809 -3.64 -33.38 -5.73
CA GLN A 809 -4.77 -33.70 -4.88
C GLN A 809 -6.03 -33.03 -5.42
N ILE A 810 -7.15 -33.72 -5.30
CA ILE A 810 -8.45 -33.29 -5.82
C ILE A 810 -9.44 -33.41 -4.67
N GLU A 811 -10.27 -32.39 -4.51
CA GLU A 811 -11.36 -32.36 -3.53
C GLU A 811 -12.41 -33.45 -3.84
N GLY A 812 -13.01 -33.97 -2.78
CA GLY A 812 -14.12 -34.91 -2.90
C GLY A 812 -15.46 -34.20 -3.11
N PHE A 813 -16.48 -35.00 -3.41
CA PHE A 813 -17.88 -34.57 -3.39
C PHE A 813 -18.66 -35.35 -2.33
N ASP A 814 -19.57 -34.68 -1.63
CA ASP A 814 -20.54 -35.36 -0.79
C ASP A 814 -21.59 -36.06 -1.66
N SER A 815 -21.48 -37.39 -1.73
CA SER A 815 -22.43 -38.24 -2.47
C SER A 815 -23.80 -38.38 -1.80
N SER A 816 -23.94 -37.97 -0.54
CA SER A 816 -25.23 -37.98 0.18
C SER A 816 -26.13 -36.82 -0.20
N ILE A 817 -25.56 -35.73 -0.71
CA ILE A 817 -26.30 -34.56 -1.19
C ILE A 817 -26.71 -34.81 -2.65
N ASP A 818 -27.99 -34.59 -2.97
CA ASP A 818 -28.50 -34.76 -4.33
C ASP A 818 -27.91 -33.72 -5.28
N LEU A 819 -27.62 -34.12 -6.54
CA LEU A 819 -27.07 -33.20 -7.55
C LEU A 819 -27.99 -32.00 -7.82
N LYS A 820 -29.30 -32.15 -7.65
CA LYS A 820 -30.28 -31.07 -7.81
C LYS A 820 -30.43 -30.21 -6.55
N SER A 821 -29.76 -30.54 -5.45
CA SER A 821 -29.78 -29.73 -4.23
C SER A 821 -29.17 -28.35 -4.45
N PHE A 822 -29.65 -27.35 -3.71
CA PHE A 822 -29.07 -26.01 -3.60
C PHE A 822 -27.97 -25.91 -2.52
N THR A 823 -27.62 -27.02 -1.87
CA THR A 823 -26.49 -27.15 -0.96
C THR A 823 -25.20 -27.45 -1.72
N ASP A 824 -24.09 -26.79 -1.37
CA ASP A 824 -22.77 -27.10 -1.91
C ASP A 824 -22.36 -28.53 -1.57
N ARG A 825 -21.92 -29.27 -2.59
CA ARG A 825 -21.49 -30.67 -2.50
C ARG A 825 -19.98 -30.81 -2.47
N HIS A 826 -19.24 -29.75 -2.81
CA HIS A 826 -17.79 -29.76 -2.88
C HIS A 826 -17.22 -29.80 -1.46
N LEU A 827 -16.47 -30.84 -1.15
CA LEU A 827 -15.73 -30.93 0.09
C LEU A 827 -14.48 -30.05 0.01
N THR A 828 -13.83 -29.81 1.15
CA THR A 828 -12.47 -29.29 1.20
C THR A 828 -11.46 -30.45 1.17
N LEU A 829 -10.21 -30.12 0.88
CA LEU A 829 -9.12 -31.08 1.04
C LEU A 829 -9.00 -31.52 2.49
N THR A 830 -8.67 -32.79 2.74
CA THR A 830 -8.27 -33.20 4.09
C THR A 830 -6.90 -32.63 4.44
N GLU A 831 -6.58 -32.54 5.73
CA GLU A 831 -5.24 -32.13 6.18
C GLU A 831 -4.11 -32.99 5.57
N GLU A 832 -4.34 -34.28 5.37
CA GLU A 832 -3.38 -35.17 4.71
C GLU A 832 -3.17 -34.80 3.23
N GLN A 833 -4.26 -34.50 2.52
CA GLN A 833 -4.19 -34.01 1.15
C GLN A 833 -3.48 -32.65 1.07
N VAL A 834 -3.76 -31.72 1.99
CA VAL A 834 -3.08 -30.41 2.05
C VAL A 834 -1.57 -30.58 2.22
N LYS A 835 -1.12 -31.50 3.08
CA LYS A 835 0.32 -31.78 3.26
C LYS A 835 0.97 -32.31 1.98
N ILE A 836 0.30 -33.21 1.27
CA ILE A 836 0.80 -33.74 -0.02
C ILE A 836 0.83 -32.62 -1.07
N GLU A 837 -0.26 -31.86 -1.19
CA GLU A 837 -0.40 -30.85 -2.24
C GLU A 837 0.58 -29.67 -2.06
N THR A 838 0.75 -29.20 -0.83
CA THR A 838 1.69 -28.11 -0.52
C THR A 838 3.15 -28.50 -0.79
N ALA A 839 3.51 -29.79 -0.65
CA ALA A 839 4.85 -30.29 -0.99
C ALA A 839 5.18 -30.24 -2.49
N ARG A 840 4.16 -30.13 -3.36
CA ARG A 840 4.35 -30.02 -4.83
C ARG A 840 4.85 -28.65 -5.29
N CYS A 841 4.75 -27.62 -4.44
CA CYS A 841 5.18 -26.26 -4.76
C CYS A 841 6.69 -26.21 -5.10
N LEU A 842 7.04 -25.59 -6.23
CA LEU A 842 8.42 -25.50 -6.72
C LEU A 842 9.23 -24.36 -6.09
N ASP A 843 8.63 -23.56 -5.20
CA ASP A 843 9.35 -22.49 -4.50
C ASP A 843 10.05 -21.48 -5.44
N CYS A 844 9.37 -21.13 -6.53
CA CYS A 844 9.73 -20.22 -7.63
C CYS A 844 10.49 -18.93 -7.26
N GLY A 845 10.09 -18.19 -6.23
CA GLY A 845 10.62 -16.85 -5.94
C GLY A 845 11.53 -16.79 -4.70
N THR A 846 12.28 -15.69 -4.57
CA THR A 846 12.98 -15.32 -3.33
C THR A 846 12.98 -13.80 -3.12
N ALA A 847 13.13 -13.36 -1.88
CA ALA A 847 13.56 -11.99 -1.61
C ALA A 847 15.07 -11.86 -1.86
N VAL A 848 15.50 -10.70 -2.32
CA VAL A 848 16.90 -10.38 -2.64
C VAL A 848 17.23 -9.05 -1.99
N VAL A 849 18.36 -8.99 -1.28
CA VAL A 849 18.84 -7.77 -0.62
C VAL A 849 19.99 -7.15 -1.40
N ASP A 850 19.83 -5.89 -1.77
CA ASP A 850 20.92 -5.02 -2.16
C ASP A 850 21.68 -4.55 -0.91
N TYR A 851 22.82 -5.19 -0.66
CA TYR A 851 23.69 -4.88 0.47
C TYR A 851 24.33 -3.49 0.39
N ASN A 852 24.31 -2.79 -0.74
CA ASN A 852 24.82 -1.43 -0.81
C ASN A 852 23.72 -0.40 -0.53
N LYS A 853 22.45 -0.73 -0.77
CA LYS A 853 21.31 0.15 -0.49
C LYS A 853 20.72 -0.03 0.92
N CYS A 854 20.86 -1.21 1.52
CA CYS A 854 20.28 -1.53 2.83
C CYS A 854 20.75 -0.60 3.95
N ILE A 855 19.84 0.06 4.68
CA ILE A 855 20.20 0.96 5.80
C ILE A 855 20.30 0.25 7.18
N GLY A 856 19.98 -1.04 7.23
CA GLY A 856 20.15 -1.86 8.45
C GLY A 856 19.11 -1.60 9.56
N CYS A 857 17.88 -1.21 9.21
CA CYS A 857 16.83 -0.91 10.19
C CYS A 857 16.14 -2.13 10.81
N GLY A 858 16.23 -3.31 10.19
CA GLY A 858 15.62 -4.55 10.74
C GLY A 858 14.12 -4.72 10.50
N LEU A 859 13.39 -3.74 9.94
CA LEU A 859 11.95 -3.87 9.69
C LEU A 859 11.61 -5.11 8.85
N CYS A 860 12.41 -5.38 7.81
CA CYS A 860 12.24 -6.55 6.94
C CYS A 860 12.34 -7.90 7.68
N THR A 861 13.12 -7.97 8.76
CA THR A 861 13.27 -9.21 9.55
C THR A 861 12.08 -9.39 10.48
N THR A 862 11.58 -8.31 11.08
CA THR A 862 10.41 -8.36 11.97
C THR A 862 9.11 -8.76 11.28
N LYS A 863 9.01 -8.56 9.95
CA LYS A 863 7.85 -8.96 9.15
C LYS A 863 8.00 -10.35 8.51
N CYS A 864 9.11 -11.04 8.72
CA CYS A 864 9.35 -12.36 8.14
C CYS A 864 8.81 -13.47 9.05
N ASN A 865 7.73 -14.13 8.61
CA ASN A 865 7.15 -15.27 9.33
C ASN A 865 7.90 -16.61 9.10
N PHE A 866 8.96 -16.58 8.30
CA PHE A 866 9.65 -17.78 7.80
C PHE A 866 11.09 -17.89 8.28
N ASP A 867 11.53 -16.97 9.15
CA ASP A 867 12.91 -16.89 9.63
C ASP A 867 13.96 -16.78 8.50
N ALA A 868 13.54 -16.25 7.35
CA ALA A 868 14.31 -16.28 6.12
C ALA A 868 15.19 -15.05 5.89
N ILE A 869 15.10 -14.01 6.73
CA ILE A 869 15.89 -12.79 6.57
C ILE A 869 16.31 -12.25 7.93
N HIS A 870 17.61 -11.99 8.07
CA HIS A 870 18.26 -11.66 9.35
C HIS A 870 19.21 -10.49 9.21
N LEU A 871 19.40 -9.74 10.29
CA LEU A 871 20.44 -8.71 10.35
C LEU A 871 21.80 -9.33 10.67
N HIS A 872 22.83 -8.88 9.96
CA HIS A 872 24.21 -9.24 10.21
C HIS A 872 25.04 -7.98 10.43
N ARG A 873 25.81 -7.95 11.52
CA ARG A 873 26.68 -6.82 11.87
C ARG A 873 27.97 -6.83 11.03
N GLU A 874 27.86 -6.44 9.76
CA GLU A 874 28.93 -6.49 8.78
C GLU A 874 29.75 -5.19 8.69
N LEU A 875 29.21 -4.08 9.20
CA LEU A 875 29.77 -2.74 9.05
C LEU A 875 29.99 -2.06 10.43
N PRO A 876 30.79 -2.65 11.34
CA PRO A 876 30.95 -2.15 12.71
C PRO A 876 31.42 -0.70 12.77
N GLU A 877 32.10 -0.20 11.74
CA GLU A 877 32.54 1.19 11.66
C GLU A 877 31.40 2.20 11.53
N MET A 878 30.18 1.78 11.17
CA MET A 878 29.01 2.65 11.11
C MET A 878 28.56 3.11 12.51
N SER A 879 28.97 2.42 13.56
CA SER A 879 28.67 2.79 14.94
C SER A 879 29.64 3.85 15.49
N ASN A 880 30.66 4.27 14.72
CA ASN A 880 31.59 5.31 15.17
C ASN A 880 30.98 6.71 14.99
N MET A 881 30.31 7.22 16.02
CA MET A 881 29.70 8.56 15.99
C MET A 881 30.71 9.63 16.42
N VAL A 882 30.73 10.77 15.73
CA VAL A 882 31.70 11.84 15.96
C VAL A 882 30.97 13.14 16.26
N ILE A 883 31.47 13.94 17.20
CA ILE A 883 30.91 15.28 17.45
C ILE A 883 31.06 16.19 16.22
N SER A 884 30.01 16.93 15.87
CA SER A 884 29.94 17.72 14.62
C SER A 884 31.06 18.76 14.48
N GLU A 885 31.58 19.32 15.59
CA GLU A 885 32.74 20.23 15.61
C GLU A 885 34.00 19.60 14.99
N ASN A 886 34.10 18.27 15.06
CA ASN A 886 35.21 17.51 14.50
C ASN A 886 34.92 16.95 13.11
N LYS A 887 33.74 17.20 12.51
CA LYS A 887 33.31 16.58 11.23
C LYS A 887 34.36 16.66 10.13
N MET A 888 34.96 17.84 9.93
CA MET A 888 35.97 18.07 8.88
C MET A 888 37.28 17.32 9.12
N LYS A 889 37.62 16.98 10.37
CA LYS A 889 38.81 16.16 10.68
C LYS A 889 38.67 14.72 10.17
N HIS A 890 37.43 14.24 9.98
CA HIS A 890 37.13 12.90 9.49
C HIS A 890 36.75 12.89 8.01
N ILE A 891 36.00 13.91 7.55
CA ILE A 891 35.57 14.05 6.15
C ILE A 891 36.76 14.31 5.22
N LEU A 892 37.66 15.25 5.56
CA LEU A 892 38.76 15.62 4.66
C LEU A 892 39.72 14.46 4.34
N PRO A 893 40.19 13.65 5.32
CA PRO A 893 41.03 12.50 5.03
C PRO A 893 40.32 11.45 4.18
N TYR A 894 39.03 11.18 4.44
CA TYR A 894 38.25 10.24 3.65
C TYR A 894 38.04 10.73 2.21
N ALA A 895 37.70 12.01 2.04
CA ALA A 895 37.56 12.65 0.74
C ALA A 895 38.85 12.56 -0.09
N LEU A 896 40.01 12.82 0.53
CA LEU A 896 41.31 12.70 -0.14
C LEU A 896 41.59 11.25 -0.55
N LYS A 897 41.37 10.29 0.36
CA LYS A 897 41.53 8.86 0.08
C LYS A 897 40.65 8.40 -1.09
N ARG A 898 39.40 8.87 -1.13
CA ARG A 898 38.47 8.62 -2.23
C ARG A 898 38.96 9.23 -3.55
N ALA A 899 39.31 10.52 -3.55
CA ALA A 899 39.80 11.20 -4.75
C ALA A 899 41.02 10.50 -5.37
N VAL A 900 41.95 10.05 -4.52
CA VAL A 900 43.09 9.22 -4.94
C VAL A 900 42.61 7.94 -5.62
N LYS A 901 41.72 7.16 -4.99
CA LYS A 901 41.19 5.92 -5.57
C LYS A 901 40.52 6.14 -6.93
N THR A 902 39.72 7.19 -7.08
CA THR A 902 39.02 7.50 -8.33
C THR A 902 39.99 7.86 -9.47
N MET A 903 41.12 8.52 -9.18
CA MET A 903 42.12 8.88 -10.19
C MET A 903 42.86 7.68 -10.79
N PHE A 904 43.06 6.60 -10.02
CA PHE A 904 43.86 5.44 -10.44
C PHE A 904 43.04 4.32 -11.12
N LYS A 905 41.72 4.45 -11.27
CA LYS A 905 40.85 3.43 -11.86
C LYS A 905 40.45 3.80 -13.30
N LYS A 906 40.71 2.90 -14.27
CA LYS A 906 40.07 2.98 -15.60
C LYS A 906 38.57 2.72 -15.44
N MET A 907 37.73 3.60 -15.99
CA MET A 907 36.26 3.49 -15.93
C MET A 907 35.79 2.09 -16.36
N PRO A 908 35.00 1.38 -15.53
CA PRO A 908 34.11 0.34 -16.03
C PRO A 908 32.95 1.03 -16.74
N THR A 909 32.76 0.75 -18.03
CA THR A 909 31.54 1.07 -18.75
C THR A 909 30.50 0.01 -18.43
N SER A 910 29.64 0.26 -17.45
CA SER A 910 28.36 -0.42 -17.35
C SER A 910 27.30 0.61 -17.00
N LYS A 911 26.72 1.22 -18.04
CA LYS A 911 25.43 1.86 -17.94
C LYS A 911 24.42 0.73 -17.77
N VAL A 912 23.78 0.63 -16.61
CA VAL A 912 22.44 0.03 -16.58
C VAL A 912 21.54 1.12 -17.13
N LYS A 913 21.08 0.95 -18.37
CA LYS A 913 19.94 1.70 -18.87
C LYS A 913 18.72 1.11 -18.16
N TYR A 914 18.01 1.93 -17.41
CA TYR A 914 16.58 1.72 -17.28
C TYR A 914 16.02 2.17 -18.64
N ASP A 915 15.61 1.22 -19.46
CA ASP A 915 14.83 1.56 -20.65
C ASP A 915 13.44 1.99 -20.15
N ASP A 916 13.00 3.17 -20.57
CA ASP A 916 11.65 3.68 -20.34
C ASP A 916 10.64 2.67 -20.90
N ALA A 917 9.80 2.11 -20.03
CA ALA A 917 8.59 1.37 -20.37
C ALA A 917 7.42 1.94 -19.58
#